data_AF-A0A087FX33-F1
#
_entry.id   AF-A0A087FX33-F1
#
_cell.length_a   1.000
_cell.length_b   1.000
_cell.length_c   1.000
_cell.angle_alpha   90.00
_cell.angle_beta   90.00
_cell.angle_gamma   90.00
#
_symmetry.space_group_name_H-M   'P 1'
#
loop_
_entity.id
_entity.type
_entity.pdbx_description
1 polymer ?
#
loop_
_entity_poly.entity_id
_entity_poly.type
_entity_poly.pdbx_seq_one_letter_code
_entity_poly.pdbx_strand_id
1 'polypeptide(L)'
;MIFNSDGELWKNQRKAAQFMLNHHEFLKLSGSATRSKLKDGLVPLFNHFSEEEMVVDLQDVFQRFTFDTTFFLVTGLDPKSVSTEMPEAEYAKAIDDLGEGIFYRHVIPKFLWKLQNRIGLGQEKRMTEADATFDRVSAKYISAKRKEVRSQGLDHHSNVEGPEFQEVFEIFGDAIINTDGELWRDWRNALQDVFSHQGYPKFSTSTTRSKLKDGLVPFFNHLSDEDMVVDLQDVFLRYMFDTTFILVTGSDPRSLCIEMPEVEFAKALDDCGEAIVYRHITPRFLWKLQKWIGIGKEKKMMKADATFDRVCATYISAKRYEIKQGSTHNSNGEIEDLLTSFMKLDATKYEHLNLSDDRFLKDFIVSFMAAGRDSTASALTWFFWIMSEYPSVLTKILQEINTNIPRTASDQDKSSYVNKLVYLHATLSEVMRLYPPIPFERKSPVKPDVLPSGHKVKSNINILIFLYAMGRMKAVWGEDAMDFKPERWISETGGFRHEPSYKFFSFNAGPRTCLVFDYLKTLHSYPWNWPVLGMLPAVLVRFNRIDDAIWIIEKTNLTFIFRGPWFTRMNALVTVDPANIHHILSSNFSNYVKGPEFKEMFDVYGDAVFNTDADIWKNMRMSSQPMTNHQGFQKLSMNTTRSKLIDVLLPLFNHFAEEGTVVDLQDVFGRFTFDTTMATITGSDPRSLSIEMPEVDEFAKALDNAAEVVLYRHLMPRLVWKTLSWMGLWQEKKMTEASATIDRVCAKYISDKREEIRSLGITHHSEEESGEDILTSSMKLDTIKYEHLNTRDDRFFRDIILTFIVAGRDTIASALTWFFWLMSENPKMVTKIRQEIKTNLPRTGSGQEMFSSTDIKEFLNKLVYLHGALSETMRLYPPIPFERKLSVKQDVLPSGHKIEAKSNIIIPPYALGRMRAVWGEDAFEFKPERWVSETGGLRHEPSFKFLAFNAGPRTCIGNPEEDK
;
A
#
# COMPACT_ATOMS: atom_id res chain seq x y z
N MET A 1 6.51 -21.41 -23.17
CA MET A 1 5.54 -21.92 -24.17
C MET A 1 4.26 -22.30 -23.46
N ILE A 2 3.08 -22.02 -24.05
CA ILE A 2 1.76 -22.43 -23.55
C ILE A 2 1.76 -23.92 -23.16
N PHE A 3 2.45 -24.77 -23.92
CA PHE A 3 2.48 -26.22 -23.72
C PHE A 3 3.27 -26.71 -22.49
N ASN A 4 4.12 -25.87 -21.87
CA ASN A 4 4.87 -26.19 -20.65
C ASN A 4 4.42 -25.36 -19.44
N SER A 5 3.31 -24.63 -19.58
CA SER A 5 2.70 -23.84 -18.50
C SER A 5 1.42 -24.52 -18.05
N ASP A 6 1.21 -24.59 -16.74
CA ASP A 6 -0.03 -25.08 -16.13
C ASP A 6 -0.76 -23.96 -15.39
N GLY A 7 -2.04 -24.18 -15.07
CA GLY A 7 -2.82 -23.30 -14.20
C GLY A 7 -3.11 -21.92 -14.81
N GLU A 8 -2.89 -20.86 -14.03
CA GLU A 8 -3.20 -19.46 -14.38
C GLU A 8 -2.38 -18.92 -15.55
N LEU A 9 -1.07 -19.23 -15.60
CA LEU A 9 -0.20 -18.80 -16.69
C LEU A 9 -0.68 -19.39 -18.03
N TRP A 10 -1.08 -20.67 -18.02
CA TRP A 10 -1.71 -21.31 -19.17
C TRP A 10 -3.04 -20.64 -19.52
N LYS A 11 -3.91 -20.37 -18.55
CA LYS A 11 -5.21 -19.72 -18.79
C LYS A 11 -5.04 -18.31 -19.39
N ASN A 12 -4.07 -17.54 -18.91
CA ASN A 12 -3.81 -16.17 -19.36
C ASN A 12 -3.12 -16.17 -20.73
N GLN A 13 -2.11 -17.01 -20.93
CA GLN A 13 -1.49 -17.18 -22.24
C GLN A 13 -2.49 -17.74 -23.27
N ARG A 14 -3.37 -18.65 -22.86
CA ARG A 14 -4.46 -19.19 -23.71
C ARG A 14 -5.51 -18.12 -24.02
N LYS A 15 -5.94 -17.30 -23.05
CA LYS A 15 -6.87 -16.19 -23.29
C LYS A 15 -6.26 -15.13 -24.21
N ALA A 16 -4.99 -14.77 -24.00
CA ALA A 16 -4.26 -13.85 -24.87
C ALA A 16 -4.09 -14.42 -26.28
N ALA A 17 -3.71 -15.69 -26.40
CA ALA A 17 -3.64 -16.38 -27.68
C ALA A 17 -5.01 -16.48 -28.36
N GLN A 18 -6.08 -16.80 -27.62
CA GLN A 18 -7.45 -16.81 -28.17
C GLN A 18 -7.87 -15.44 -28.64
N PHE A 19 -7.56 -14.38 -27.90
CA PHE A 19 -7.86 -13.01 -28.30
C PHE A 19 -7.11 -12.63 -29.60
N MET A 20 -5.82 -12.93 -29.68
CA MET A 20 -4.99 -12.66 -30.87
C MET A 20 -5.43 -13.49 -32.09
N LEU A 21 -5.63 -14.80 -31.91
CA LEU A 21 -5.99 -15.73 -32.98
C LEU A 21 -7.42 -15.49 -33.50
N ASN A 22 -8.33 -15.00 -32.64
CA ASN A 22 -9.71 -14.65 -33.04
C ASN A 22 -9.85 -13.21 -33.55
N HIS A 23 -8.77 -12.42 -33.55
CA HIS A 23 -8.81 -11.05 -34.04
C HIS A 23 -9.03 -11.06 -35.57
N HIS A 24 -10.01 -10.28 -36.05
CA HIS A 24 -10.43 -10.27 -37.46
C HIS A 24 -9.26 -10.04 -38.43
N GLU A 25 -8.36 -9.09 -38.13
CA GLU A 25 -7.18 -8.81 -38.96
C GLU A 25 -6.18 -9.97 -38.99
N PHE A 26 -6.03 -10.70 -37.88
CA PHE A 26 -5.16 -11.88 -37.84
C PHE A 26 -5.75 -13.02 -38.68
N LEU A 27 -7.06 -13.26 -38.58
CA LEU A 27 -7.75 -14.26 -39.40
C LEU A 27 -7.68 -13.92 -40.90
N LYS A 28 -7.79 -12.63 -41.25
CA LYS A 28 -7.63 -12.15 -42.62
C LYS A 28 -6.20 -12.33 -43.14
N LEU A 29 -5.19 -12.01 -42.32
CA LEU A 29 -3.78 -12.23 -42.63
C LEU A 29 -3.47 -13.72 -42.79
N SER A 30 -3.93 -14.56 -41.87
CA SER A 30 -3.81 -16.02 -41.92
C SER A 30 -4.41 -16.60 -43.20
N GLY A 31 -5.66 -16.24 -43.52
CA GLY A 31 -6.30 -16.68 -44.76
C GLY A 31 -5.60 -16.17 -46.03
N SER A 32 -5.01 -14.98 -46.00
CA SER A 32 -4.21 -14.44 -47.11
C SER A 32 -2.88 -15.19 -47.28
N ALA A 33 -2.16 -15.42 -46.18
CA ALA A 33 -0.90 -16.14 -46.17
C ALA A 33 -1.07 -17.56 -46.71
N THR A 34 -2.03 -18.32 -46.15
CA THR A 34 -2.31 -19.70 -46.59
C THR A 34 -2.67 -19.76 -48.08
N ARG A 35 -3.47 -18.81 -48.60
CA ARG A 35 -3.82 -18.77 -50.03
C ARG A 35 -2.62 -18.48 -50.92
N SER A 36 -1.76 -17.54 -50.54
CA SER A 36 -0.54 -17.25 -51.31
C SER A 36 0.40 -18.45 -51.30
N LYS A 37 0.65 -19.07 -50.14
CA LYS A 37 1.51 -20.28 -50.07
C LYS A 37 0.96 -21.45 -50.87
N LEU A 38 -0.36 -21.61 -50.89
CA LEU A 38 -1.02 -22.66 -51.66
C LEU A 38 -0.83 -22.41 -53.17
N LYS A 39 -1.11 -21.19 -53.62
CA LYS A 39 -1.09 -20.82 -55.04
C LYS A 39 0.33 -20.70 -55.61
N ASP A 40 1.24 -20.12 -54.84
CA ASP A 40 2.57 -19.71 -55.32
C ASP A 40 3.66 -20.72 -54.92
N GLY A 41 3.37 -21.68 -54.03
CA GLY A 41 4.30 -22.72 -53.60
C GLY A 41 3.77 -24.13 -53.84
N LEU A 42 2.72 -24.52 -53.12
CA LEU A 42 2.27 -25.92 -53.05
C LEU A 42 1.67 -26.44 -54.39
N VAL A 43 0.85 -25.64 -55.07
CA VAL A 43 0.24 -26.03 -56.36
C VAL A 43 1.31 -26.18 -57.46
N PRO A 44 2.23 -25.22 -57.67
CA PRO A 44 3.34 -25.39 -58.62
C PRO A 44 4.22 -26.61 -58.30
N LEU A 45 4.48 -26.87 -57.02
CA LEU A 45 5.27 -28.01 -56.57
C LEU A 45 4.59 -29.35 -56.93
N PHE A 46 3.29 -29.48 -56.67
CA PHE A 46 2.55 -30.70 -57.05
C PHE A 46 2.41 -30.87 -58.56
N ASN A 47 2.26 -29.78 -59.31
CA ASN A 47 2.28 -29.83 -60.77
C ASN A 47 3.63 -30.36 -61.27
N HIS A 48 4.75 -29.87 -60.73
CA HIS A 48 6.09 -30.34 -61.06
C HIS A 48 6.28 -31.83 -60.72
N PHE A 49 5.87 -32.27 -59.52
CA PHE A 49 5.94 -33.69 -59.15
C PHE A 49 5.09 -34.59 -60.03
N SER A 50 3.94 -34.10 -60.49
CA SER A 50 3.08 -34.83 -61.41
C SER A 50 3.65 -34.87 -62.84
N GLU A 51 4.32 -33.80 -63.29
CA GLU A 51 4.95 -33.72 -64.63
C GLU A 51 6.21 -34.60 -64.73
N GLU A 52 6.98 -34.70 -63.65
CA GLU A 52 8.23 -35.48 -63.57
C GLU A 52 8.04 -36.91 -63.00
N GLU A 53 6.80 -37.34 -62.75
CA GLU A 53 6.43 -38.64 -62.15
C GLU A 53 7.21 -38.98 -60.85
N MET A 54 7.46 -37.98 -60.00
CA MET A 54 8.26 -38.14 -58.78
C MET A 54 7.48 -38.81 -57.65
N VAL A 55 8.10 -39.80 -56.99
CA VAL A 55 7.59 -40.35 -55.73
C VAL A 55 7.97 -39.41 -54.59
N VAL A 56 6.97 -38.85 -53.91
CA VAL A 56 7.18 -37.81 -52.89
C VAL A 56 6.56 -38.16 -51.55
N ASP A 57 7.26 -37.79 -50.47
CA ASP A 57 6.73 -37.89 -49.11
C ASP A 57 5.81 -36.70 -48.84
N LEU A 58 4.50 -36.94 -48.92
CA LEU A 58 3.49 -35.92 -48.66
C LEU A 58 3.57 -35.37 -47.23
N GLN A 59 4.10 -36.14 -46.27
CA GLN A 59 4.26 -35.68 -44.90
C GLN A 59 5.29 -34.55 -44.82
N ASP A 60 6.46 -34.72 -45.44
CA ASP A 60 7.51 -33.68 -45.51
C ASP A 60 6.98 -32.43 -46.23
N VAL A 61 6.27 -32.61 -47.35
CA VAL A 61 5.69 -31.52 -48.14
C VAL A 61 4.71 -30.68 -47.30
N PHE A 62 3.79 -31.33 -46.56
CA PHE A 62 2.81 -30.62 -45.75
C PHE A 62 3.41 -30.03 -44.47
N GLN A 63 4.44 -30.65 -43.89
CA GLN A 63 5.18 -30.08 -42.76
C GLN A 63 5.89 -28.79 -43.18
N ARG A 64 6.56 -28.78 -44.33
CA ARG A 64 7.19 -27.58 -44.90
C ARG A 64 6.17 -26.49 -45.23
N PHE A 65 5.01 -26.87 -45.78
CA PHE A 65 3.92 -25.92 -46.05
C PHE A 65 3.40 -25.25 -44.77
N THR A 66 3.22 -26.05 -43.72
CA THR A 66 2.78 -25.57 -42.42
C THR A 66 3.85 -24.68 -41.78
N PHE A 67 5.11 -25.07 -41.89
CA PHE A 67 6.26 -24.30 -41.43
C PHE A 67 6.33 -22.93 -42.12
N ASP A 68 6.34 -22.90 -43.46
CA ASP A 68 6.41 -21.69 -44.26
C ASP A 68 5.25 -20.73 -43.98
N THR A 69 4.04 -21.27 -43.77
CA THR A 69 2.85 -20.47 -43.46
C THR A 69 2.94 -19.90 -42.04
N THR A 70 3.33 -20.73 -41.05
CA THR A 70 3.44 -20.31 -39.65
C THR A 70 4.58 -19.31 -39.46
N PHE A 71 5.72 -19.56 -40.09
CA PHE A 71 6.89 -18.68 -40.03
C PHE A 71 6.58 -17.31 -40.62
N PHE A 72 5.85 -17.27 -41.75
CA PHE A 72 5.36 -16.01 -42.31
C PHE A 72 4.38 -15.29 -41.39
N LEU A 73 3.46 -15.99 -40.73
CA LEU A 73 2.52 -15.36 -39.80
C LEU A 73 3.20 -14.79 -38.56
N VAL A 74 4.29 -15.39 -38.11
CA VAL A 74 5.03 -14.96 -36.91
C VAL A 74 6.04 -13.84 -37.25
N THR A 75 6.71 -13.92 -38.40
CA THR A 75 7.86 -13.05 -38.72
C THR A 75 7.57 -12.06 -39.84
N GLY A 76 6.51 -12.28 -40.63
CA GLY A 76 6.21 -11.54 -41.85
C GLY A 76 7.10 -11.91 -43.04
N LEU A 77 7.96 -12.93 -42.92
CA LEU A 77 8.93 -13.34 -43.93
C LEU A 77 8.70 -14.78 -44.38
N ASP A 78 8.96 -15.04 -45.67
CA ASP A 78 8.74 -16.33 -46.30
C ASP A 78 10.06 -17.12 -46.42
N PRO A 79 10.21 -18.29 -45.75
CA PRO A 79 11.40 -19.13 -45.88
C PRO A 79 11.55 -19.80 -47.25
N LYS A 80 10.43 -19.94 -48.00
CA LYS A 80 10.32 -20.64 -49.29
C LYS A 80 10.84 -22.09 -49.26
N SER A 81 10.60 -22.81 -48.16
CA SER A 81 10.92 -24.23 -48.06
C SER A 81 10.02 -25.12 -48.93
N VAL A 82 8.84 -24.61 -49.32
CA VAL A 82 7.96 -25.22 -50.32
C VAL A 82 8.16 -24.54 -51.67
N SER A 83 9.12 -25.04 -52.43
CA SER A 83 9.44 -24.64 -53.80
C SER A 83 9.87 -25.87 -54.60
N THR A 84 9.94 -25.77 -55.93
CA THR A 84 10.35 -26.88 -56.81
C THR A 84 11.74 -27.43 -56.48
N GLU A 85 12.62 -26.62 -55.87
CA GLU A 85 13.97 -27.02 -55.44
C GLU A 85 14.00 -27.74 -54.08
N MET A 86 12.92 -27.69 -53.29
CA MET A 86 12.80 -28.30 -51.95
C MET A 86 14.04 -28.07 -51.04
N PRO A 87 14.52 -26.82 -50.87
CA PRO A 87 15.77 -26.56 -50.16
C PRO A 87 15.71 -27.00 -48.69
N GLU A 88 16.83 -27.52 -48.16
CA GLU A 88 16.93 -27.94 -46.75
C GLU A 88 16.89 -26.69 -45.84
N ALA A 89 15.79 -26.49 -45.11
CA ALA A 89 15.65 -25.36 -44.20
C ALA A 89 16.38 -25.66 -42.89
N GLU A 90 17.51 -24.99 -42.63
CA GLU A 90 18.31 -25.16 -41.39
C GLU A 90 17.46 -25.08 -40.11
N TYR A 91 16.40 -24.27 -40.11
CA TYR A 91 15.48 -24.11 -38.99
C TYR A 91 14.50 -25.29 -38.82
N ALA A 92 14.08 -25.95 -39.91
CA ALA A 92 13.21 -27.12 -39.85
C ALA A 92 13.97 -28.32 -39.28
N LYS A 93 15.21 -28.54 -39.75
CA LYS A 93 16.10 -29.57 -39.21
C LYS A 93 16.40 -29.38 -37.72
N ALA A 94 16.59 -28.13 -37.30
CA ALA A 94 16.77 -27.80 -35.88
C ALA A 94 15.52 -28.12 -35.03
N ILE A 95 14.31 -27.92 -35.57
CA ILE A 95 13.06 -28.33 -34.88
C ILE A 95 13.02 -29.85 -34.70
N ASP A 96 13.37 -30.60 -35.75
CA ASP A 96 13.35 -32.06 -35.73
C ASP A 96 14.38 -32.64 -34.74
N ASP A 97 15.62 -32.13 -34.76
CA ASP A 97 16.67 -32.48 -33.81
C ASP A 97 16.26 -32.17 -32.35
N LEU A 98 15.57 -31.05 -32.13
CA LEU A 98 15.05 -30.67 -30.81
C LEU A 98 13.90 -31.59 -30.36
N GLY A 99 13.01 -31.96 -31.29
CA GLY A 99 11.90 -32.89 -31.05
C GLY A 99 12.38 -34.29 -30.70
N GLU A 100 13.32 -34.84 -31.47
CA GLU A 100 13.98 -36.13 -31.18
C GLU A 100 14.69 -36.10 -29.83
N GLY A 101 15.41 -35.01 -29.53
CA GLY A 101 16.11 -34.85 -28.26
C GLY A 101 15.19 -34.74 -27.04
N ILE A 102 14.05 -34.03 -27.16
CA ILE A 102 13.03 -33.98 -26.11
C ILE A 102 12.43 -35.37 -25.88
N PHE A 103 12.12 -36.11 -26.94
CA PHE A 103 11.65 -37.49 -26.83
C PHE A 103 12.71 -38.39 -26.16
N TYR A 104 13.98 -38.26 -26.57
CA TYR A 104 15.10 -38.98 -25.98
C TYR A 104 15.21 -38.77 -24.46
N ARG A 105 15.02 -37.52 -23.98
CA ARG A 105 14.99 -37.19 -22.54
C ARG A 105 13.84 -37.85 -21.76
N HIS A 106 12.75 -38.24 -22.43
CA HIS A 106 11.62 -38.95 -21.80
C HIS A 106 11.83 -40.46 -21.72
N VAL A 107 12.62 -41.03 -22.63
CA VAL A 107 12.83 -42.50 -22.71
C VAL A 107 14.09 -42.94 -21.94
N ILE A 108 15.07 -42.05 -21.73
CA ILE A 108 16.35 -42.36 -21.11
C ILE A 108 16.36 -41.88 -19.64
N PRO A 109 16.92 -42.65 -18.68
CA PRO A 109 17.06 -42.24 -17.28
C PRO A 109 17.72 -40.87 -17.09
N LYS A 110 17.17 -40.06 -16.18
CA LYS A 110 17.54 -38.65 -15.96
C LYS A 110 19.03 -38.39 -15.73
N PHE A 111 19.75 -39.34 -15.16
CA PHE A 111 21.19 -39.17 -14.90
C PHE A 111 22.03 -39.34 -16.18
N LEU A 112 21.61 -40.17 -17.13
CA LEU A 112 22.36 -40.48 -18.36
C LEU A 112 22.33 -39.31 -19.33
N TRP A 113 21.16 -38.74 -19.61
CA TRP A 113 21.08 -37.59 -20.52
C TRP A 113 21.69 -36.34 -19.89
N LYS A 114 21.61 -36.16 -18.56
CA LYS A 114 22.33 -35.06 -17.88
C LYS A 114 23.85 -35.20 -17.98
N LEU A 115 24.36 -36.43 -17.93
CA LEU A 115 25.78 -36.70 -18.12
C LEU A 115 26.20 -36.43 -19.58
N GLN A 116 25.41 -36.90 -20.55
CA GLN A 116 25.63 -36.65 -21.99
C GLN A 116 25.60 -35.17 -22.35
N ASN A 117 24.70 -34.39 -21.74
CA ASN A 117 24.65 -32.94 -21.89
C ASN A 117 25.94 -32.27 -21.35
N ARG A 118 26.42 -32.69 -20.17
CA ARG A 118 27.65 -32.15 -19.58
C ARG A 118 28.91 -32.45 -20.39
N ILE A 119 28.96 -33.59 -21.08
CA ILE A 119 30.12 -34.01 -21.88
C ILE A 119 29.96 -33.74 -23.38
N GLY A 120 28.82 -33.18 -23.81
CA GLY A 120 28.55 -32.80 -25.20
C GLY A 120 28.50 -33.99 -26.17
N LEU A 121 27.84 -35.10 -25.82
CA LEU A 121 27.77 -36.31 -26.64
C LEU A 121 26.33 -36.73 -26.98
N GLY A 122 26.16 -37.38 -28.13
CA GLY A 122 24.89 -37.99 -28.54
C GLY A 122 23.79 -36.96 -28.86
N GLN A 123 22.55 -37.30 -28.53
CA GLN A 123 21.36 -36.49 -28.85
C GLN A 123 21.35 -35.13 -28.15
N GLU A 124 21.96 -35.01 -26.96
CA GLU A 124 22.08 -33.74 -26.23
C GLU A 124 23.00 -32.73 -26.95
N LYS A 125 24.02 -33.23 -27.67
CA LYS A 125 24.87 -32.38 -28.52
C LYS A 125 24.07 -31.79 -29.69
N ARG A 126 23.26 -32.62 -30.37
CA ARG A 126 22.38 -32.19 -31.46
C ARG A 126 21.35 -31.16 -30.98
N MET A 127 20.75 -31.36 -29.81
CA MET A 127 19.86 -30.36 -29.20
C MET A 127 20.55 -29.02 -28.95
N THR A 128 21.80 -29.04 -28.49
CA THR A 128 22.57 -27.81 -28.23
C THR A 128 22.94 -27.09 -29.54
N GLU A 129 23.31 -27.84 -30.58
CA GLU A 129 23.58 -27.31 -31.92
C GLU A 129 22.29 -26.77 -32.59
N ALA A 130 21.14 -27.43 -32.36
CA ALA A 130 19.83 -26.97 -32.79
C ALA A 130 19.41 -25.68 -32.09
N ASP A 131 19.57 -25.57 -30.76
CA ASP A 131 19.26 -24.36 -29.98
C ASP A 131 20.10 -23.16 -30.45
N ALA A 132 21.41 -23.37 -30.67
CA ALA A 132 22.28 -22.36 -31.26
C ALA A 132 21.84 -21.93 -32.68
N THR A 133 21.29 -22.86 -33.46
CA THR A 133 20.74 -22.57 -34.79
C THR A 133 19.46 -21.74 -34.68
N PHE A 134 18.58 -22.05 -33.72
CA PHE A 134 17.39 -21.25 -33.42
C PHE A 134 17.74 -19.81 -33.02
N ASP A 135 18.70 -19.63 -32.11
CA ASP A 135 19.12 -18.30 -31.66
C ASP A 135 19.70 -17.48 -32.82
N ARG A 136 20.60 -18.08 -33.61
CA ARG A 136 21.22 -17.41 -34.76
C ARG A 136 20.19 -17.01 -35.81
N VAL A 137 19.30 -17.92 -36.18
CA VAL A 137 18.29 -17.69 -37.22
C VAL A 137 17.22 -16.69 -36.74
N SER A 138 16.76 -16.82 -35.50
CA SER A 138 15.81 -15.87 -34.88
C SER A 138 16.41 -14.47 -34.77
N ALA A 139 17.67 -14.34 -34.32
CA ALA A 139 18.36 -13.05 -34.24
C ALA A 139 18.50 -12.38 -35.62
N LYS A 140 18.80 -13.15 -36.67
CA LYS A 140 18.88 -12.64 -38.05
C LYS A 140 17.55 -12.04 -38.51
N TYR A 141 16.45 -12.76 -38.31
CA TYR A 141 15.13 -12.31 -38.78
C TYR A 141 14.52 -11.20 -37.90
N ILE A 142 14.71 -11.26 -36.58
CA ILE A 142 14.34 -10.16 -35.67
C ILE A 142 15.08 -8.87 -36.03
N SER A 143 16.38 -8.97 -36.34
CA SER A 143 17.19 -7.82 -36.78
C SER A 143 16.70 -7.23 -38.11
N ALA A 144 16.35 -8.09 -39.08
CA ALA A 144 15.79 -7.66 -40.36
C ALA A 144 14.43 -6.96 -40.18
N LYS A 145 13.53 -7.53 -39.36
CA LYS A 145 12.22 -6.93 -39.10
C LYS A 145 12.33 -5.63 -38.31
N ARG A 146 13.25 -5.53 -37.35
CA ARG A 146 13.56 -4.27 -36.65
C ARG A 146 14.07 -3.19 -37.60
N LYS A 147 14.86 -3.53 -38.63
CA LYS A 147 15.29 -2.58 -39.66
C LYS A 147 14.14 -2.11 -40.56
N GLU A 148 13.22 -3.01 -40.94
CA GLU A 148 12.03 -2.68 -41.74
C GLU A 148 11.04 -1.80 -40.95
N VAL A 149 10.83 -2.08 -39.67
CA VAL A 149 9.99 -1.26 -38.78
C VAL A 149 10.62 0.12 -38.57
N ARG A 150 11.94 0.20 -38.41
CA ARG A 150 12.68 1.47 -38.35
C ARG A 150 12.57 2.29 -39.64
N SER A 151 12.51 1.66 -40.82
CA SER A 151 12.36 2.37 -42.09
C SER A 151 10.92 2.82 -42.37
N GLN A 152 9.92 2.23 -41.70
CA GLN A 152 8.51 2.59 -41.81
C GLN A 152 8.05 3.61 -40.74
N GLY A 153 8.94 4.04 -39.84
CA GLY A 153 8.66 5.09 -38.85
C GLY A 153 7.62 4.72 -37.78
N LEU A 154 7.28 3.43 -37.64
CA LEU A 154 6.34 2.92 -36.65
C LEU A 154 7.11 2.43 -35.42
N ASP A 155 7.60 3.37 -34.62
CA ASP A 155 8.17 3.03 -33.32
C ASP A 155 7.06 2.98 -32.25
N HIS A 156 6.83 1.80 -31.68
CA HIS A 156 5.98 1.58 -30.50
C HIS A 156 6.83 1.57 -29.21
N HIS A 157 7.81 2.47 -29.13
CA HIS A 157 8.39 2.88 -27.86
C HIS A 157 7.53 4.01 -27.28
N SER A 158 6.84 3.70 -26.19
CA SER A 158 6.02 4.63 -25.42
C SER A 158 6.91 5.69 -24.75
N ASN A 159 7.19 6.78 -25.48
CA ASN A 159 7.62 8.07 -24.93
C ASN A 159 6.38 8.77 -24.35
N VAL A 160 6.31 8.92 -23.02
CA VAL A 160 5.09 9.35 -22.29
C VAL A 160 5.09 10.84 -21.92
N GLU A 161 6.05 11.62 -22.42
CA GLU A 161 5.95 13.06 -22.61
C GLU A 161 5.93 13.32 -24.11
N GLY A 162 5.06 14.23 -24.58
CA GLY A 162 4.95 14.50 -26.01
C GLY A 162 6.33 14.80 -26.62
N PRO A 163 6.63 14.38 -27.87
CA PRO A 163 7.97 14.45 -28.47
C PRO A 163 8.58 15.86 -28.47
N GLU A 164 7.75 16.90 -28.31
CA GLU A 164 8.21 18.29 -28.18
C GLU A 164 8.75 18.67 -26.81
N PHE A 165 8.36 17.98 -25.73
CA PHE A 165 8.90 18.24 -24.38
C PHE A 165 10.32 17.67 -24.25
N GLN A 166 10.52 16.44 -24.72
CA GLN A 166 11.85 15.79 -24.74
C GLN A 166 12.88 16.60 -25.54
N GLU A 167 12.45 17.26 -26.61
CA GLU A 167 13.32 18.13 -27.41
C GLU A 167 13.77 19.40 -26.67
N VAL A 168 12.94 19.93 -25.75
CA VAL A 168 13.32 21.12 -24.98
C VAL A 168 14.44 20.79 -24.01
N PHE A 169 14.35 19.62 -23.39
CA PHE A 169 15.27 19.10 -22.37
C PHE A 169 16.34 18.15 -22.93
N GLU A 170 16.56 18.16 -24.26
CA GLU A 170 17.47 17.26 -24.99
C GLU A 170 18.87 17.13 -24.38
N ILE A 171 19.40 18.20 -23.76
CA ILE A 171 20.72 18.20 -23.11
C ILE A 171 20.82 17.27 -21.90
N PHE A 172 19.70 16.90 -21.28
CA PHE A 172 19.64 15.90 -20.22
C PHE A 172 19.57 14.46 -20.76
N GLY A 173 19.51 14.30 -22.08
CA GLY A 173 19.52 13.00 -22.76
C GLY A 173 18.50 12.03 -22.17
N ASP A 174 18.98 10.85 -21.78
CA ASP A 174 18.15 9.76 -21.24
C ASP A 174 18.10 9.76 -19.69
N ALA A 175 18.35 10.90 -19.04
CA ALA A 175 18.26 11.01 -17.59
C ALA A 175 16.80 11.00 -17.06
N ILE A 176 16.64 10.78 -15.76
CA ILE A 176 15.33 10.66 -15.09
C ILE A 176 14.39 11.87 -15.31
N ILE A 177 14.92 13.08 -15.52
CA ILE A 177 14.13 14.29 -15.74
C ILE A 177 13.49 14.32 -17.13
N ASN A 178 14.10 13.68 -18.13
CA ASN A 178 13.73 13.76 -19.54
C ASN A 178 13.19 12.44 -20.13
N THR A 179 13.08 11.39 -19.29
CA THR A 179 12.65 10.05 -19.72
C THR A 179 11.31 9.65 -19.13
N ASP A 180 10.69 8.63 -19.75
CA ASP A 180 9.36 8.12 -19.44
C ASP A 180 9.30 6.59 -19.46
N GLY A 181 8.13 6.05 -19.11
CA GLY A 181 7.82 4.64 -19.28
C GLY A 181 8.70 3.73 -18.44
N GLU A 182 9.18 2.64 -19.05
CA GLU A 182 10.02 1.65 -18.36
C GLU A 182 11.41 2.18 -18.02
N LEU A 183 12.02 3.00 -18.90
CA LEU A 183 13.32 3.62 -18.63
C LEU A 183 13.26 4.54 -17.41
N TRP A 184 12.22 5.38 -17.31
CA TRP A 184 12.00 6.20 -16.12
C TRP A 184 11.75 5.38 -14.86
N ARG A 185 11.01 4.26 -14.97
CA ARG A 185 10.72 3.37 -13.84
C ARG A 185 12.00 2.71 -13.32
N ASP A 186 12.86 2.25 -14.22
CA ASP A 186 14.16 1.68 -13.87
C ASP A 186 15.07 2.73 -13.22
N TRP A 187 15.13 3.95 -13.78
CA TRP A 187 15.81 5.09 -13.14
C TRP A 187 15.31 5.36 -11.73
N ARG A 188 13.98 5.40 -11.55
CA ARG A 188 13.34 5.66 -10.26
C ARG A 188 13.72 4.60 -9.23
N ASN A 189 13.64 3.33 -9.61
CA ASN A 189 13.93 2.21 -8.72
C ASN A 189 15.42 2.16 -8.35
N ALA A 190 16.31 2.31 -9.34
CA ALA A 190 17.75 2.36 -9.11
C ALA A 190 18.14 3.49 -8.14
N LEU A 191 17.57 4.69 -8.34
CA LEU A 191 17.82 5.83 -7.44
C LEU A 191 17.27 5.61 -6.03
N GLN A 192 16.08 5.02 -5.93
CA GLN A 192 15.50 4.67 -4.63
C GLN A 192 16.40 3.70 -3.86
N ASP A 193 16.97 2.70 -4.54
CA ASP A 193 17.89 1.74 -3.93
C ASP A 193 19.21 2.39 -3.49
N VAL A 194 19.77 3.29 -4.31
CA VAL A 194 20.98 4.05 -3.96
C VAL A 194 20.74 4.97 -2.76
N PHE A 195 19.65 5.74 -2.74
CA PHE A 195 19.35 6.64 -1.63
C PHE A 195 18.98 5.92 -0.33
N SER A 196 18.42 4.71 -0.44
CA SER A 196 18.08 3.88 0.72
C SER A 196 19.28 3.14 1.32
N HIS A 197 20.44 3.13 0.65
CA HIS A 197 21.65 2.49 1.15
C HIS A 197 22.20 3.22 2.39
N GLN A 198 22.61 2.49 3.42
CA GLN A 198 22.96 3.04 4.74
C GLN A 198 24.10 4.08 4.72
N GLY A 199 25.00 4.02 3.74
CA GLY A 199 26.13 4.94 3.61
C GLY A 199 25.78 6.32 3.05
N TYR A 200 24.78 6.42 2.17
CA TYR A 200 24.47 7.68 1.48
C TYR A 200 23.97 8.79 2.43
N PRO A 201 23.09 8.54 3.42
CA PRO A 201 22.59 9.59 4.31
C PRO A 201 23.68 10.15 5.23
N LYS A 202 24.57 9.26 5.71
CA LYS A 202 25.75 9.64 6.49
C LYS A 202 26.67 10.51 5.65
N PHE A 203 26.94 10.11 4.41
CA PHE A 203 27.74 10.89 3.47
C PHE A 203 27.11 12.26 3.20
N SER A 204 25.83 12.30 2.83
CA SER A 204 25.12 13.53 2.52
C SER A 204 25.13 14.51 3.67
N THR A 205 24.87 14.03 4.89
CA THR A 205 24.89 14.86 6.10
C THR A 205 26.29 15.38 6.41
N SER A 206 27.31 14.51 6.29
CA SER A 206 28.71 14.86 6.52
C SER A 206 29.20 15.92 5.54
N THR A 207 28.96 15.71 4.25
CA THR A 207 29.33 16.63 3.16
C THR A 207 28.68 17.99 3.35
N THR A 208 27.36 18.03 3.57
CA THR A 208 26.62 19.29 3.80
C THR A 208 27.18 20.03 5.01
N ARG A 209 27.49 19.31 6.10
CA ARG A 209 28.03 19.90 7.32
C ARG A 209 29.43 20.47 7.12
N SER A 210 30.34 19.70 6.49
CA SER A 210 31.70 20.19 6.22
C SER A 210 31.64 21.42 5.31
N LYS A 211 30.82 21.40 4.26
CA LYS A 211 30.68 22.58 3.38
C LYS A 211 30.09 23.80 4.08
N LEU A 212 29.18 23.61 5.03
CA LEU A 212 28.67 24.70 5.84
C LEU A 212 29.74 25.26 6.78
N LYS A 213 30.45 24.39 7.51
CA LYS A 213 31.44 24.77 8.54
C LYS A 213 32.72 25.36 7.95
N ASP A 214 33.22 24.76 6.88
CA ASP A 214 34.53 25.05 6.32
C ASP A 214 34.45 25.97 5.08
N GLY A 215 33.25 26.18 4.54
CA GLY A 215 33.01 27.04 3.36
C GLY A 215 32.07 28.21 3.64
N LEU A 216 30.77 27.93 3.78
CA LEU A 216 29.73 28.98 3.81
C LEU A 216 29.83 29.92 5.02
N VAL A 217 30.03 29.38 6.23
CA VAL A 217 30.12 30.20 7.45
C VAL A 217 31.38 31.08 7.46
N PRO A 218 32.59 30.56 7.18
CA PRO A 218 33.79 31.40 7.06
C PRO A 218 33.65 32.49 5.98
N PHE A 219 33.01 32.16 4.86
CA PHE A 219 32.75 33.12 3.79
C PHE A 219 31.83 34.26 4.27
N PHE A 220 30.73 33.95 4.96
CA PHE A 220 29.87 34.99 5.55
C PHE A 220 30.56 35.81 6.64
N ASN A 221 31.41 35.20 7.47
CA ASN A 221 32.19 35.93 8.47
C ASN A 221 33.11 36.95 7.79
N HIS A 222 33.85 36.53 6.75
CA HIS A 222 34.71 37.43 5.98
C HIS A 222 33.92 38.59 5.34
N LEU A 223 32.79 38.29 4.70
CA LEU A 223 31.92 39.34 4.14
C LEU A 223 31.41 40.31 5.20
N SER A 224 31.08 39.82 6.39
CA SER A 224 30.64 40.66 7.51
C SER A 224 31.78 41.51 8.08
N ASP A 225 32.99 40.96 8.17
CA ASP A 225 34.16 41.66 8.71
C ASP A 225 34.61 42.80 7.78
N GLU A 226 34.48 42.59 6.46
CA GLU A 226 34.85 43.57 5.42
C GLU A 226 33.67 44.46 4.96
N ASP A 227 32.49 44.33 5.58
CA ASP A 227 31.24 45.06 5.24
C ASP A 227 30.88 44.98 3.73
N MET A 228 31.05 43.79 3.14
CA MET A 228 30.85 43.55 1.71
C MET A 228 29.38 43.23 1.38
N VAL A 229 28.85 43.91 0.37
CA VAL A 229 27.54 43.58 -0.21
C VAL A 229 27.69 42.42 -1.19
N VAL A 230 26.89 41.37 -1.01
CA VAL A 230 26.91 40.17 -1.86
C VAL A 230 25.51 39.81 -2.36
N ASP A 231 25.44 39.18 -3.52
CA ASP A 231 24.22 38.52 -4.01
C ASP A 231 24.09 37.13 -3.37
N LEU A 232 23.13 36.96 -2.45
CA LEU A 232 22.87 35.68 -1.80
C LEU A 232 22.47 34.57 -2.79
N GLN A 233 21.90 34.91 -3.95
CA GLN A 233 21.57 33.93 -4.97
C GLN A 233 22.85 33.31 -5.55
N ASP A 234 23.87 34.12 -5.89
CA ASP A 234 25.16 33.62 -6.37
C ASP A 234 25.86 32.76 -5.29
N VAL A 235 25.82 33.21 -4.03
CA VAL A 235 26.40 32.48 -2.89
C VAL A 235 25.75 31.10 -2.73
N PHE A 236 24.41 31.02 -2.72
CA PHE A 236 23.72 29.74 -2.57
C PHE A 236 23.85 28.86 -3.82
N LEU A 237 23.94 29.43 -5.03
CA LEU A 237 24.22 28.67 -6.24
C LEU A 237 25.60 28.01 -6.19
N ARG A 238 26.62 28.70 -5.69
CA ARG A 238 27.98 28.15 -5.50
C ARG A 238 28.03 27.13 -4.37
N TYR A 239 27.38 27.42 -3.25
CA TYR A 239 27.26 26.49 -2.12
C TYR A 239 26.60 25.16 -2.53
N MET A 240 25.47 25.25 -3.25
CA MET A 240 24.75 24.07 -3.71
C MET A 240 25.49 23.40 -4.87
N PHE A 241 26.16 24.14 -5.75
CA PHE A 241 27.03 23.55 -6.76
C PHE A 241 28.12 22.69 -6.11
N ASP A 242 28.89 23.25 -5.18
CA ASP A 242 29.93 22.52 -4.45
C ASP A 242 29.39 21.28 -3.74
N THR A 243 28.28 21.44 -3.01
CA THR A 243 27.67 20.36 -2.23
C THR A 243 27.18 19.24 -3.16
N THR A 244 26.37 19.57 -4.18
CA THR A 244 25.87 18.58 -5.14
C THR A 244 26.99 17.93 -5.93
N PHE A 245 28.04 18.67 -6.32
CA PHE A 245 29.17 18.11 -7.05
C PHE A 245 29.93 17.08 -6.23
N ILE A 246 30.12 17.30 -4.92
CA ILE A 246 30.70 16.31 -4.01
C ILE A 246 29.77 15.10 -3.87
N LEU A 247 28.46 15.30 -3.71
CA LEU A 247 27.52 14.18 -3.58
C LEU A 247 27.50 13.30 -4.84
N VAL A 248 27.61 13.91 -6.01
CA VAL A 248 27.59 13.20 -7.30
C VAL A 248 28.94 12.54 -7.60
N THR A 249 30.05 13.27 -7.47
CA THR A 249 31.37 12.82 -7.99
C THR A 249 32.38 12.45 -6.91
N GLY A 250 32.09 12.77 -5.64
CA GLY A 250 33.03 12.66 -4.53
C GLY A 250 34.13 13.73 -4.51
N SER A 251 34.15 14.66 -5.47
CA SER A 251 35.18 15.70 -5.61
C SER A 251 34.65 17.07 -5.24
N ASP A 252 35.50 17.90 -4.63
CA ASP A 252 35.15 19.27 -4.25
C ASP A 252 35.67 20.29 -5.28
N PRO A 253 34.80 21.00 -6.02
CA PRO A 253 35.23 21.98 -7.01
C PRO A 253 35.64 23.33 -6.40
N ARG A 254 35.36 23.57 -5.10
CA ARG A 254 35.71 24.78 -4.35
C ARG A 254 35.29 26.08 -5.05
N SER A 255 34.08 26.12 -5.60
CA SER A 255 33.53 27.32 -6.24
C SER A 255 33.13 28.41 -5.23
N LEU A 256 32.84 28.00 -3.98
CA LEU A 256 32.56 28.91 -2.87
C LEU A 256 33.83 29.10 -2.03
N CYS A 257 34.57 30.15 -2.36
CA CYS A 257 35.72 30.65 -1.59
C CYS A 257 35.81 32.18 -1.74
N ILE A 258 36.72 32.84 -0.99
CA ILE A 258 36.83 34.31 -0.97
C ILE A 258 37.06 34.88 -2.37
N GLU A 259 37.83 34.18 -3.21
CA GLU A 259 38.15 34.60 -4.58
C GLU A 259 36.98 34.47 -5.57
N MET A 260 35.91 33.74 -5.20
CA MET A 260 34.71 33.50 -6.01
C MET A 260 35.02 33.12 -7.48
N PRO A 261 35.88 32.11 -7.73
CA PRO A 261 36.36 31.78 -9.07
C PRO A 261 35.22 31.39 -10.01
N GLU A 262 35.34 31.74 -11.29
CA GLU A 262 34.38 31.29 -12.30
C GLU A 262 34.60 29.81 -12.61
N VAL A 263 33.58 28.97 -12.40
CA VAL A 263 33.64 27.54 -12.70
C VAL A 263 32.95 27.25 -14.02
N GLU A 264 33.71 26.72 -14.98
CA GLU A 264 33.23 26.44 -16.33
C GLU A 264 31.97 25.56 -16.38
N PHE A 265 31.87 24.57 -15.49
CA PHE A 265 30.71 23.68 -15.41
C PHE A 265 29.47 24.40 -14.87
N ALA A 266 29.65 25.27 -13.86
CA ALA A 266 28.55 26.07 -13.30
C ALA A 266 28.03 27.06 -14.36
N LYS A 267 28.93 27.72 -15.10
CA LYS A 267 28.57 28.58 -16.23
C LYS A 267 27.82 27.81 -17.34
N ALA A 268 28.25 26.58 -17.64
CA ALA A 268 27.56 25.72 -18.60
C ALA A 268 26.14 25.36 -18.15
N LEU A 269 25.92 25.12 -16.85
CA LEU A 269 24.57 24.93 -16.28
C LEU A 269 23.71 26.19 -16.43
N ASP A 270 24.28 27.38 -16.20
CA ASP A 270 23.55 28.65 -16.36
C ASP A 270 23.16 28.92 -17.82
N ASP A 271 24.10 28.72 -18.75
CA ASP A 271 23.85 28.84 -20.20
C ASP A 271 22.81 27.82 -20.68
N CYS A 272 22.81 26.61 -20.11
CA CYS A 272 21.82 25.57 -20.36
C CYS A 272 20.42 25.97 -19.86
N GLY A 273 20.31 26.43 -18.61
CA GLY A 273 19.05 26.90 -18.03
C GLY A 273 18.44 28.06 -18.83
N GLU A 274 19.26 29.04 -19.21
CA GLU A 274 18.83 30.18 -20.04
C GLU A 274 18.29 29.71 -21.40
N ALA A 275 18.96 28.75 -22.05
CA ALA A 275 18.53 28.19 -23.32
C ALA A 275 17.23 27.37 -23.19
N ILE A 276 17.05 26.60 -22.11
CA ILE A 276 15.79 25.86 -21.85
C ILE A 276 14.63 26.83 -21.71
N VAL A 277 14.77 27.90 -20.91
CA VAL A 277 13.72 28.92 -20.77
C VAL A 277 13.42 29.57 -22.11
N TYR A 278 14.46 29.90 -22.89
CA TYR A 278 14.31 30.46 -24.23
C TYR A 278 13.54 29.53 -25.18
N ARG A 279 13.77 28.21 -25.14
CA ARG A 279 13.04 27.21 -25.93
C ARG A 279 11.56 27.11 -25.56
N HIS A 280 11.18 27.41 -24.32
CA HIS A 280 9.77 27.41 -23.90
C HIS A 280 8.96 28.57 -24.48
N ILE A 281 9.60 29.72 -24.74
CA ILE A 281 8.94 30.93 -25.24
C ILE A 281 9.15 31.17 -26.74
N THR A 282 10.09 30.44 -27.36
CA THR A 282 10.43 30.59 -28.78
C THR A 282 9.76 29.51 -29.63
N PRO A 283 9.14 29.85 -30.76
CA PRO A 283 8.59 28.86 -31.70
C PRO A 283 9.60 27.79 -32.11
N ARG A 284 9.14 26.52 -32.17
CA ARG A 284 9.96 25.34 -32.42
C ARG A 284 10.90 25.45 -33.61
N PHE A 285 10.40 25.97 -34.73
CA PHE A 285 11.20 26.11 -35.95
C PHE A 285 12.32 27.15 -35.82
N LEU A 286 12.13 28.21 -35.02
CA LEU A 286 13.10 29.29 -34.87
C LEU A 286 14.32 28.87 -34.05
N TRP A 287 14.10 28.24 -32.89
CA TRP A 287 15.24 27.78 -32.10
C TRP A 287 15.93 26.59 -32.77
N LYS A 288 15.22 25.71 -33.49
CA LYS A 288 15.86 24.65 -34.30
C LYS A 288 16.74 25.25 -35.40
N LEU A 289 16.29 26.32 -36.07
CA LEU A 289 17.08 27.04 -37.05
C LEU A 289 18.33 27.68 -36.41
N GLN A 290 18.18 28.30 -35.24
CA GLN A 290 19.30 28.89 -34.49
C GLN A 290 20.32 27.85 -34.03
N LYS A 291 19.85 26.65 -33.63
CA LYS A 291 20.70 25.49 -33.32
C LYS A 291 21.46 25.01 -34.56
N TRP A 292 20.77 24.89 -35.70
CA TRP A 292 21.39 24.46 -36.96
C TRP A 292 22.48 25.42 -37.45
N ILE A 293 22.24 26.74 -37.35
CA ILE A 293 23.20 27.78 -37.78
C ILE A 293 24.24 28.09 -36.67
N GLY A 294 24.00 27.64 -35.43
CA GLY A 294 24.91 27.83 -34.30
C GLY A 294 24.98 29.28 -33.80
N ILE A 295 23.81 29.93 -33.63
CA ILE A 295 23.69 31.34 -33.19
C ILE A 295 22.83 31.48 -31.93
N GLY A 296 22.94 32.63 -31.24
CA GLY A 296 22.10 32.96 -30.09
C GLY A 296 22.27 32.05 -28.88
N LYS A 297 21.19 31.80 -28.14
CA LYS A 297 21.17 30.95 -26.94
C LYS A 297 21.47 29.49 -27.26
N GLU A 298 21.12 29.02 -28.46
CA GLU A 298 21.45 27.67 -28.91
C GLU A 298 22.96 27.47 -29.12
N LYS A 299 23.70 28.51 -29.53
CA LYS A 299 25.18 28.45 -29.57
C LYS A 299 25.78 28.24 -28.18
N LYS A 300 25.23 28.92 -27.17
CA LYS A 300 25.64 28.75 -25.76
C LYS A 300 25.31 27.34 -25.29
N MET A 301 24.11 26.83 -25.59
CA MET A 301 23.71 25.45 -25.29
C MET A 301 24.68 24.41 -25.88
N MET A 302 25.09 24.57 -27.14
CA MET A 302 26.07 23.69 -27.78
C MET A 302 27.44 23.75 -27.09
N LYS A 303 27.88 24.93 -26.65
CA LYS A 303 29.13 25.07 -25.87
C LYS A 303 29.01 24.46 -24.48
N ALA A 304 27.85 24.59 -23.84
CA ALA A 304 27.57 23.97 -22.56
C ALA A 304 27.61 22.45 -22.66
N ASP A 305 26.96 21.86 -23.66
CA ASP A 305 26.98 20.41 -23.89
C ASP A 305 28.41 19.89 -24.16
N ALA A 306 29.20 20.59 -24.97
CA ALA A 306 30.61 20.26 -25.18
C ALA A 306 31.46 20.36 -23.89
N THR A 307 31.09 21.28 -22.98
CA THR A 307 31.73 21.42 -21.67
C THR A 307 31.35 20.25 -20.77
N PHE A 308 30.07 19.86 -20.75
CA PHE A 308 29.60 18.69 -20.01
C PHE A 308 30.28 17.41 -20.48
N ASP A 309 30.36 17.19 -21.80
CA ASP A 309 31.05 16.02 -22.37
C ASP A 309 32.49 15.93 -21.86
N ARG A 310 33.26 17.03 -21.96
CA ARG A 310 34.67 17.06 -21.56
C ARG A 310 34.86 16.86 -20.05
N VAL A 311 34.10 17.59 -19.24
CA VAL A 311 34.26 17.57 -17.78
C VAL A 311 33.78 16.23 -17.23
N CYS A 312 32.58 15.76 -17.60
CA CYS A 312 32.05 14.48 -17.15
C CYS A 312 32.95 13.31 -17.57
N ALA A 313 33.48 13.30 -18.79
CA ALA A 313 34.41 12.25 -19.23
C ALA A 313 35.66 12.15 -18.35
N THR A 314 36.17 13.29 -17.87
CA THR A 314 37.32 13.33 -16.95
C THR A 314 37.00 12.65 -15.62
N TYR A 315 35.85 12.99 -15.01
CA TYR A 315 35.43 12.41 -13.74
C TYR A 315 35.00 10.95 -13.86
N ILE A 316 34.30 10.56 -14.93
CA ILE A 316 33.92 9.17 -15.21
C ILE A 316 35.17 8.30 -15.36
N SER A 317 36.17 8.78 -16.11
CA SER A 317 37.42 8.07 -16.33
C SER A 317 38.22 7.91 -15.03
N ALA A 318 38.35 8.98 -14.25
CA ALA A 318 39.01 8.95 -12.95
C ALA A 318 38.31 7.97 -12.00
N LYS A 319 36.98 8.02 -11.93
CA LYS A 319 36.20 7.17 -11.03
C LYS A 319 36.29 5.69 -11.40
N ARG A 320 36.25 5.36 -12.69
CA ARG A 320 36.47 3.98 -13.16
C ARG A 320 37.87 3.47 -12.82
N TYR A 321 38.87 4.33 -12.88
CA TYR A 321 40.24 3.98 -12.48
C TYR A 321 40.33 3.71 -10.97
N GLU A 322 39.70 4.54 -10.13
CA GLU A 322 39.60 4.34 -8.68
C GLU A 322 38.94 3.00 -8.32
N ILE A 323 37.81 2.67 -8.97
CA ILE A 323 37.09 1.42 -8.76
C ILE A 323 37.94 0.20 -9.16
N LYS A 324 38.65 0.27 -10.30
CA LYS A 324 39.50 -0.83 -10.78
C LYS A 324 40.71 -1.11 -9.89
N GLN A 325 41.27 -0.09 -9.25
CA GLN A 325 42.45 -0.25 -8.40
C GLN A 325 42.14 -0.82 -7.01
N GLY A 326 40.87 -1.13 -6.69
CA GLY A 326 40.49 -1.60 -5.36
C GLY A 326 40.81 -0.57 -4.26
N SER A 327 41.07 0.69 -4.63
CA SER A 327 41.46 1.78 -3.74
C SER A 327 40.26 2.36 -2.99
N THR A 328 39.26 1.54 -2.68
CA THR A 328 38.26 1.85 -1.66
C THR A 328 38.82 1.52 -0.28
N HIS A 329 39.98 2.07 0.07
CA HIS A 329 40.44 2.08 1.45
C HIS A 329 39.80 3.26 2.17
N ASN A 330 38.59 3.04 2.67
CA ASN A 330 38.21 3.53 3.98
C ASN A 330 37.64 2.33 4.75
N SER A 331 38.42 1.87 5.72
CA SER A 331 38.27 0.62 6.49
C SER A 331 36.97 0.47 7.30
N ASN A 332 35.96 1.29 7.06
CA ASN A 332 34.66 1.26 7.75
C ASN A 332 33.44 1.10 6.81
N GLY A 333 33.61 0.99 5.48
CA GLY A 333 32.49 0.66 4.57
C GLY A 333 31.35 1.70 4.48
N GLU A 334 31.60 2.96 4.81
CA GLU A 334 30.50 3.88 5.19
C GLU A 334 30.20 5.07 4.26
N ILE A 335 30.94 5.35 3.18
CA ILE A 335 30.71 6.55 2.37
C ILE A 335 31.01 6.30 0.89
N GLU A 336 29.98 6.34 0.03
CA GLU A 336 30.12 6.29 -1.44
C GLU A 336 29.37 7.47 -2.08
N ASP A 337 30.02 8.15 -3.04
CA ASP A 337 29.38 9.14 -3.91
C ASP A 337 28.40 8.48 -4.90
N LEU A 338 27.45 9.25 -5.41
CA LEU A 338 26.38 8.70 -6.25
C LEU A 338 26.92 8.06 -7.54
N LEU A 339 27.95 8.63 -8.17
CA LEU A 339 28.55 8.08 -9.38
C LEU A 339 29.16 6.70 -9.10
N THR A 340 29.85 6.53 -7.97
CA THR A 340 30.38 5.23 -7.51
C THR A 340 29.27 4.23 -7.29
N SER A 341 28.23 4.60 -6.56
CA SER A 341 27.10 3.71 -6.29
C SER A 341 26.40 3.30 -7.58
N PHE A 342 26.23 4.23 -8.53
CA PHE A 342 25.66 3.93 -9.85
C PHE A 342 26.51 2.98 -10.68
N MET A 343 27.83 3.17 -10.70
CA MET A 343 28.75 2.27 -11.42
C MET A 343 28.81 0.86 -10.82
N LYS A 344 28.45 0.70 -9.54
CA LYS A 344 28.41 -0.60 -8.82
C LYS A 344 27.04 -1.27 -8.82
N LEU A 345 25.99 -0.60 -9.32
CA LEU A 345 24.66 -1.18 -9.39
C LEU A 345 24.67 -2.45 -10.26
N ASP A 346 23.90 -3.45 -9.81
CA ASP A 346 23.69 -4.68 -10.55
C ASP A 346 22.83 -4.41 -11.78
N ALA A 347 23.48 -4.26 -12.95
CA ALA A 347 22.82 -3.98 -14.22
C ALA A 347 21.78 -5.05 -14.62
N THR A 348 21.83 -6.26 -14.04
CA THR A 348 20.83 -7.30 -14.33
C THR A 348 19.46 -7.01 -13.71
N LYS A 349 19.38 -6.06 -12.77
CA LYS A 349 18.12 -5.66 -12.12
C LYS A 349 17.33 -4.59 -12.87
N TYR A 350 18.00 -3.84 -13.77
CA TYR A 350 17.39 -2.71 -14.49
C TYR A 350 17.73 -2.82 -15.98
N GLU A 351 16.91 -3.56 -16.71
CA GLU A 351 17.13 -3.92 -18.11
C GLU A 351 17.34 -2.69 -19.02
N HIS A 352 16.72 -1.55 -18.66
CA HIS A 352 16.76 -0.35 -19.47
C HIS A 352 17.91 0.61 -19.15
N LEU A 353 18.70 0.37 -18.08
CA LEU A 353 19.82 1.25 -17.71
C LEU A 353 21.14 0.77 -18.31
N ASN A 354 21.82 1.65 -19.04
CA ASN A 354 23.12 1.35 -19.64
C ASN A 354 24.28 1.92 -18.79
N LEU A 355 24.53 1.29 -17.64
CA LEU A 355 25.51 1.78 -16.65
C LEU A 355 26.97 1.76 -17.14
N SER A 356 27.26 1.03 -18.23
CA SER A 356 28.59 0.98 -18.84
C SER A 356 28.81 2.06 -19.90
N ASP A 357 27.78 2.82 -20.28
CA ASP A 357 27.86 3.89 -21.27
C ASP A 357 28.21 5.24 -20.62
N ASP A 358 29.27 5.87 -21.11
CA ASP A 358 29.75 7.18 -20.65
C ASP A 358 28.73 8.26 -20.92
N ARG A 359 27.93 8.14 -21.99
CA ARG A 359 26.86 9.08 -22.28
C ARG A 359 25.76 9.01 -21.23
N PHE A 360 25.35 7.80 -20.86
CA PHE A 360 24.36 7.59 -19.79
C PHE A 360 24.84 8.17 -18.45
N LEU A 361 26.13 7.98 -18.11
CA LEU A 361 26.73 8.54 -16.90
C LEU A 361 26.91 10.07 -16.98
N LYS A 362 27.12 10.65 -18.17
CA LYS A 362 27.08 12.11 -18.36
C LYS A 362 25.69 12.64 -18.06
N ASP A 363 24.68 12.06 -18.71
CA ASP A 363 23.28 12.46 -18.57
C ASP A 363 22.84 12.41 -17.10
N PHE A 364 23.26 11.36 -16.38
CA PHE A 364 23.14 11.24 -14.93
C PHE A 364 23.74 12.44 -14.18
N ILE A 365 25.04 12.71 -14.38
CA ILE A 365 25.75 13.77 -13.66
C ILE A 365 25.07 15.12 -13.92
N VAL A 366 24.82 15.46 -15.19
CA VAL A 366 24.24 16.76 -15.58
C VAL A 366 22.84 16.93 -15.00
N SER A 367 22.00 15.89 -15.07
CA SER A 367 20.65 15.91 -14.52
C SER A 367 20.64 16.10 -12.99
N PHE A 368 21.52 15.43 -12.25
CA PHE A 368 21.61 15.57 -10.80
C PHE A 368 22.18 16.93 -10.38
N MET A 369 23.17 17.44 -11.13
CA MET A 369 23.72 18.76 -10.89
C MET A 369 22.67 19.85 -11.09
N ALA A 370 21.90 19.80 -12.18
CA ALA A 370 20.82 20.77 -12.43
C ALA A 370 19.70 20.70 -11.38
N ALA A 371 19.28 19.50 -10.99
CA ALA A 371 18.24 19.33 -9.98
C ALA A 371 18.69 19.80 -8.59
N GLY A 372 19.89 19.40 -8.16
CA GLY A 372 20.40 19.67 -6.81
C GLY A 372 20.84 21.11 -6.60
N ARG A 373 21.48 21.74 -7.60
CA ARG A 373 22.01 23.10 -7.52
C ARG A 373 20.91 24.16 -7.51
N ASP A 374 20.22 24.31 -8.64
CA ASP A 374 19.38 25.47 -8.93
C ASP A 374 18.13 25.51 -8.04
N SER A 375 17.45 24.37 -7.90
CA SER A 375 16.20 24.31 -7.14
C SER A 375 16.40 24.57 -5.64
N THR A 376 17.44 23.99 -5.05
CA THR A 376 17.76 24.17 -3.62
C THR A 376 18.32 25.56 -3.36
N ALA A 377 19.19 26.09 -4.22
CA ALA A 377 19.72 27.44 -4.09
C ALA A 377 18.60 28.49 -4.14
N SER A 378 17.65 28.34 -5.07
CA SER A 378 16.46 29.19 -5.14
C SER A 378 15.64 29.13 -3.85
N ALA A 379 15.38 27.94 -3.30
CA ALA A 379 14.64 27.79 -2.05
C ALA A 379 15.33 28.50 -0.87
N LEU A 380 16.65 28.34 -0.75
CA LEU A 380 17.44 29.01 0.29
C LEU A 380 17.44 30.53 0.13
N THR A 381 17.60 31.02 -1.09
CA THR A 381 17.58 32.45 -1.40
C THR A 381 16.27 33.08 -0.94
N TRP A 382 15.13 32.50 -1.33
CA TRP A 382 13.82 32.99 -0.90
C TRP A 382 13.58 32.83 0.59
N PHE A 383 14.12 31.78 1.21
CA PHE A 383 14.02 31.58 2.66
C PHE A 383 14.72 32.71 3.41
N PHE A 384 15.98 33.01 3.09
CA PHE A 384 16.74 34.06 3.76
C PHE A 384 16.20 35.47 3.43
N TRP A 385 15.71 35.70 2.21
CA TRP A 385 14.99 36.93 1.86
C TRP A 385 13.74 37.13 2.74
N ILE A 386 12.94 36.08 2.93
CA ILE A 386 11.75 36.16 3.79
C ILE A 386 12.16 36.35 5.27
N MET A 387 13.30 35.81 5.71
CA MET A 387 13.80 36.07 7.06
C MET A 387 14.23 37.53 7.28
N SER A 388 14.74 38.21 6.26
CA SER A 388 15.05 39.64 6.37
C SER A 388 13.80 40.52 6.42
N GLU A 389 12.74 40.14 5.70
CA GLU A 389 11.46 40.87 5.68
C GLU A 389 10.58 40.59 6.92
N TYR A 390 10.72 39.43 7.56
CA TYR A 390 9.91 39.02 8.72
C TYR A 390 10.77 38.68 9.96
N PRO A 391 11.37 39.67 10.65
CA PRO A 391 12.23 39.44 11.83
C PRO A 391 11.54 38.69 12.98
N SER A 392 10.22 38.81 13.12
CA SER A 392 9.43 38.08 14.12
C SER A 392 9.43 36.57 13.88
N VAL A 393 9.41 36.14 12.61
CA VAL A 393 9.48 34.73 12.21
C VAL A 393 10.89 34.19 12.47
N LEU A 394 11.93 34.95 12.12
CA LEU A 394 13.31 34.62 12.45
C LEU A 394 13.51 34.41 13.96
N THR A 395 12.95 35.30 14.79
CA THR A 395 13.01 35.19 16.25
C THR A 395 12.37 33.90 16.75
N LYS A 396 11.19 33.52 16.23
CA LYS A 396 10.52 32.25 16.57
C LYS A 396 11.33 31.03 16.17
N ILE A 397 11.96 31.04 14.98
CA ILE A 397 12.84 29.96 14.53
C ILE A 397 14.06 29.83 15.45
N LEU A 398 14.70 30.94 15.80
CA LEU A 398 15.84 30.93 16.73
C LEU A 398 15.44 30.43 18.12
N GLN A 399 14.25 30.80 18.60
CA GLN A 399 13.71 30.28 19.86
C GLN A 399 13.45 28.77 19.78
N GLU A 400 12.85 28.29 18.69
CA GLU A 400 12.60 26.88 18.46
C GLU A 400 13.90 26.06 18.44
N ILE A 401 14.92 26.56 17.71
CA ILE A 401 16.26 25.96 17.64
C ILE A 401 16.88 25.88 19.05
N ASN A 402 16.89 26.99 19.79
CA ASN A 402 17.47 27.04 21.13
C ASN A 402 16.74 26.14 22.15
N THR A 403 15.43 25.93 21.96
CA THR A 403 14.60 25.11 22.86
C THR A 403 14.77 23.62 22.57
N ASN A 404 14.80 23.25 21.30
CA ASN A 404 14.74 21.83 20.88
C ASN A 404 16.10 21.19 20.63
N ILE A 405 17.16 21.99 20.42
CA ILE A 405 18.51 21.50 20.16
C ILE A 405 19.40 21.78 21.37
N PRO A 406 19.80 20.75 22.15
CA PRO A 406 20.66 20.94 23.31
C PRO A 406 22.02 21.52 22.90
N ARG A 407 22.50 22.56 23.61
CA ARG A 407 23.81 23.17 23.36
C ARG A 407 24.98 22.20 23.56
N THR A 408 24.79 21.17 24.38
CA THR A 408 25.76 20.12 24.70
C THR A 408 25.66 18.88 23.80
N ALA A 409 24.67 18.81 22.91
CA ALA A 409 24.51 17.67 22.00
C ALA A 409 25.72 17.57 21.07
N SER A 410 26.24 16.35 20.88
CA SER A 410 27.26 16.13 19.86
C SER A 410 26.68 16.49 18.50
N ASP A 411 27.53 16.87 17.54
CA ASP A 411 27.03 17.26 16.23
C ASP A 411 26.30 16.08 15.54
N GLN A 412 26.65 14.83 15.86
CA GLN A 412 25.95 13.64 15.35
C GLN A 412 24.55 13.47 15.94
N ASP A 413 24.32 13.93 17.17
CA ASP A 413 23.01 13.90 17.82
C ASP A 413 22.07 14.97 17.25
N LYS A 414 22.60 16.15 16.89
CA LYS A 414 21.81 17.31 16.40
C LYS A 414 20.90 16.99 15.20
N SER A 415 21.30 16.09 14.29
CA SER A 415 20.47 15.69 13.14
C SER A 415 19.19 14.96 13.54
N SER A 416 19.19 14.26 14.69
CA SER A 416 17.98 13.59 15.21
C SER A 416 16.94 14.57 15.76
N TYR A 417 17.34 15.81 16.09
CA TYR A 417 16.47 16.85 16.63
C TYR A 417 15.83 17.73 15.54
N VAL A 418 16.26 17.62 14.28
CA VAL A 418 15.69 18.41 13.16
C VAL A 418 14.18 18.19 13.02
N ASN A 419 13.70 16.97 13.30
CA ASN A 419 12.28 16.64 13.27
C ASN A 419 11.44 17.36 14.33
N LYS A 420 12.08 17.97 15.35
CA LYS A 420 11.40 18.78 16.38
C LYS A 420 11.28 20.26 15.98
N LEU A 421 11.90 20.67 14.87
CA LEU A 421 11.85 22.05 14.38
C LEU A 421 10.63 22.26 13.46
N VAL A 422 9.44 22.15 14.06
CA VAL A 422 8.15 22.21 13.36
C VAL A 422 7.94 23.57 12.70
N TYR A 423 8.25 24.66 13.39
CA TYR A 423 8.08 26.03 12.93
C TYR A 423 9.07 26.38 11.82
N LEU A 424 10.32 25.90 11.89
CA LEU A 424 11.27 26.00 10.78
C LEU A 424 10.75 25.27 9.54
N HIS A 425 10.24 24.04 9.69
CA HIS A 425 9.68 23.28 8.58
C HIS A 425 8.44 23.99 7.98
N ALA A 426 7.55 24.47 8.83
CA ALA A 426 6.39 25.28 8.45
C ALA A 426 6.79 26.52 7.64
N THR A 427 7.85 27.21 8.08
CA THR A 427 8.39 28.38 7.39
C THR A 427 8.94 28.01 6.01
N LEU A 428 9.72 26.92 5.89
CA LEU A 428 10.24 26.44 4.61
C LEU A 428 9.11 26.06 3.64
N SER A 429 8.08 25.37 4.12
CA SER A 429 6.90 25.02 3.30
C SER A 429 6.14 26.25 2.83
N GLU A 430 5.97 27.26 3.70
CA GLU A 430 5.30 28.50 3.35
C GLU A 430 6.11 29.34 2.34
N VAL A 431 7.44 29.38 2.48
CA VAL A 431 8.35 30.00 1.51
C VAL A 431 8.19 29.32 0.16
N MET A 432 8.24 27.99 0.09
CA MET A 432 8.11 27.26 -1.18
C MET A 432 6.69 27.28 -1.75
N ARG A 433 5.65 27.61 -0.96
CA ARG A 433 4.29 27.85 -1.47
C ARG A 433 4.23 29.16 -2.25
N LEU A 434 4.81 30.23 -1.70
CA LEU A 434 4.82 31.55 -2.36
C LEU A 434 5.92 31.64 -3.42
N TYR A 435 7.08 31.05 -3.19
CA TYR A 435 8.24 31.13 -4.08
C TYR A 435 8.74 29.72 -4.40
N PRO A 436 7.94 28.92 -5.13
CA PRO A 436 8.35 27.59 -5.54
C PRO A 436 9.57 27.69 -6.46
N PRO A 437 10.63 26.88 -6.24
CA PRO A 437 11.80 26.86 -7.11
C PRO A 437 11.47 26.57 -8.58
N ILE A 438 10.43 25.76 -8.82
CA ILE A 438 9.88 25.51 -10.15
C ILE A 438 8.51 26.23 -10.23
N PRO A 439 8.38 27.31 -11.02
CA PRO A 439 7.17 28.15 -11.00
C PRO A 439 6.00 27.57 -11.78
N PHE A 440 6.25 26.68 -12.75
CA PHE A 440 5.23 25.98 -13.51
C PHE A 440 5.72 24.62 -14.00
N GLU A 441 4.78 23.72 -14.27
CA GLU A 441 4.99 22.37 -14.80
C GLU A 441 4.23 22.22 -16.12
N ARG A 442 4.82 21.50 -17.07
CA ARG A 442 4.21 21.26 -18.39
C ARG A 442 3.92 19.77 -18.57
N LYS A 443 2.73 19.45 -19.06
CA LYS A 443 2.32 18.10 -19.47
C LYS A 443 1.63 18.13 -20.82
N SER A 444 1.65 17.01 -21.53
CA SER A 444 0.92 16.85 -22.80
C SER A 444 0.27 15.47 -22.83
N PRO A 445 -1.02 15.36 -23.18
CA PRO A 445 -1.69 14.08 -23.17
C PRO A 445 -1.27 13.27 -24.41
N VAL A 446 -0.93 11.99 -24.24
CA VAL A 446 -0.53 11.11 -25.36
C VAL A 446 -1.71 10.84 -26.31
N LYS A 447 -2.92 10.79 -25.75
CA LYS A 447 -4.19 10.60 -26.48
C LYS A 447 -5.17 11.70 -26.05
N PRO A 448 -6.17 12.06 -26.88
CA PRO A 448 -7.22 12.96 -26.44
C PRO A 448 -7.85 12.48 -25.13
N ASP A 449 -8.09 13.41 -24.20
CA ASP A 449 -8.56 13.13 -22.84
C ASP A 449 -9.56 14.21 -22.39
N VAL A 450 -10.28 13.95 -21.29
CA VAL A 450 -11.22 14.89 -20.68
C VAL A 450 -10.84 15.07 -19.21
N LEU A 451 -10.41 16.27 -18.85
CA LEU A 451 -10.06 16.59 -17.47
C LEU A 451 -11.29 16.50 -16.57
N PRO A 452 -11.14 16.25 -15.25
CA PRO A 452 -12.27 16.17 -14.30
C PRO A 452 -13.17 17.41 -14.28
N SER A 453 -12.65 18.57 -14.72
CA SER A 453 -13.42 19.80 -14.90
C SER A 453 -14.32 19.81 -16.16
N GLY A 454 -14.36 18.71 -16.93
CA GLY A 454 -15.09 18.59 -18.19
C GLY A 454 -14.34 19.13 -19.42
N HIS A 455 -13.15 19.71 -19.25
CA HIS A 455 -12.37 20.29 -20.34
C HIS A 455 -11.75 19.18 -21.21
N LYS A 456 -12.00 19.23 -22.52
CA LYS A 456 -11.44 18.28 -23.49
C LYS A 456 -10.04 18.73 -23.92
N VAL A 457 -9.04 17.88 -23.75
CA VAL A 457 -7.65 18.11 -24.17
C VAL A 457 -7.31 17.18 -25.34
N LYS A 458 -6.74 17.73 -26.41
CA LYS A 458 -6.28 16.96 -27.58
C LYS A 458 -4.83 16.53 -27.36
N SER A 459 -4.38 15.50 -28.08
CA SER A 459 -3.02 14.93 -27.98
C SER A 459 -1.88 15.89 -28.32
N ASN A 460 -2.17 17.08 -28.85
CA ASN A 460 -1.19 18.12 -29.19
C ASN A 460 -1.32 19.38 -28.33
N ILE A 461 -2.10 19.35 -27.24
CA ILE A 461 -2.26 20.49 -26.33
C ILE A 461 -1.24 20.40 -25.18
N ASN A 462 -0.58 21.51 -24.88
CA ASN A 462 0.22 21.65 -23.67
C ASN A 462 -0.68 22.07 -22.50
N ILE A 463 -0.63 21.30 -21.43
CA ILE A 463 -1.24 21.58 -20.13
C ILE A 463 -0.15 22.22 -19.27
N LEU A 464 -0.40 23.45 -18.81
CA LEU A 464 0.50 24.17 -17.91
C LEU A 464 -0.12 24.23 -16.51
N ILE A 465 0.63 23.77 -15.52
CA ILE A 465 0.27 23.85 -14.11
C ILE A 465 1.12 24.96 -13.50
N PHE A 466 0.53 26.09 -13.13
CA PHE A 466 1.26 27.25 -12.61
C PHE A 466 1.34 27.21 -11.08
N LEU A 467 2.40 26.61 -10.54
CA LEU A 467 2.62 26.47 -9.10
C LEU A 467 2.67 27.84 -8.40
N TYR A 468 3.36 28.82 -9.00
CA TYR A 468 3.47 30.16 -8.45
C TYR A 468 2.11 30.85 -8.28
N ALA A 469 1.21 30.64 -9.24
CA ALA A 469 -0.16 31.16 -9.19
C ALA A 469 -1.01 30.37 -8.19
N MET A 470 -0.97 29.04 -8.25
CA MET A 470 -1.69 28.15 -7.34
C MET A 470 -1.38 28.45 -5.87
N GLY A 471 -0.11 28.75 -5.56
CA GLY A 471 0.31 29.18 -4.23
C GLY A 471 -0.46 30.39 -3.71
N ARG A 472 -0.94 31.28 -4.60
CA ARG A 472 -1.62 32.55 -4.25
C ARG A 472 -3.13 32.55 -4.50
N MET A 473 -3.69 31.43 -4.94
CA MET A 473 -5.12 31.37 -5.26
C MET A 473 -5.98 31.27 -3.99
N LYS A 474 -6.90 32.23 -3.82
CA LYS A 474 -7.87 32.21 -2.72
C LYS A 474 -8.74 30.95 -2.70
N ALA A 475 -9.12 30.45 -3.87
CA ALA A 475 -9.88 29.21 -4.00
C ALA A 475 -9.12 27.96 -3.50
N VAL A 476 -7.79 28.04 -3.38
CA VAL A 476 -6.93 26.93 -2.93
C VAL A 476 -6.50 27.13 -1.48
N TRP A 477 -6.12 28.35 -1.10
CA TRP A 477 -5.47 28.64 0.18
C TRP A 477 -6.29 29.50 1.15
N GLY A 478 -7.49 29.96 0.76
CA GLY A 478 -8.35 30.83 1.56
C GLY A 478 -8.09 32.32 1.33
N GLU A 479 -8.78 33.18 2.07
CA GLU A 479 -8.66 34.64 1.91
C GLU A 479 -7.25 35.17 2.19
N ASP A 480 -6.51 34.52 3.10
CA ASP A 480 -5.13 34.84 3.47
C ASP A 480 -4.08 34.18 2.53
N ALA A 481 -4.46 33.82 1.29
CA ALA A 481 -3.57 33.17 0.33
C ALA A 481 -2.35 34.02 -0.06
N MET A 482 -2.46 35.34 0.02
CA MET A 482 -1.34 36.25 -0.30
C MET A 482 -0.41 36.47 0.90
N ASP A 483 -0.86 36.13 2.10
CA ASP A 483 -0.12 36.39 3.32
C ASP A 483 0.95 35.32 3.53
N PHE A 484 2.12 35.73 4.00
CA PHE A 484 3.15 34.81 4.48
C PHE A 484 2.82 34.40 5.93
N LYS A 485 2.35 33.17 6.12
CA LYS A 485 1.85 32.67 7.40
C LYS A 485 2.31 31.22 7.66
N PRO A 486 3.51 31.04 8.25
CA PRO A 486 4.02 29.71 8.63
C PRO A 486 3.03 28.91 9.48
N GLU A 487 2.27 29.56 10.36
CA GLU A 487 1.30 28.92 11.25
C GLU A 487 0.23 28.08 10.53
N ARG A 488 0.02 28.32 9.23
CA ARG A 488 -0.87 27.50 8.38
C ARG A 488 -0.44 26.04 8.34
N TRP A 489 0.84 25.77 8.48
CA TRP A 489 1.44 24.44 8.42
C TRP A 489 1.55 23.80 9.81
N ILE A 490 0.84 24.31 10.81
CA ILE A 490 0.88 23.82 12.19
C ILE A 490 -0.53 23.38 12.59
N SER A 491 -0.65 22.18 13.16
CA SER A 491 -1.90 21.64 13.69
C SER A 491 -2.26 22.29 15.02
N GLU A 492 -3.52 22.14 15.46
CA GLU A 492 -3.96 22.60 16.78
C GLU A 492 -3.18 21.95 17.93
N THR A 493 -2.63 20.75 17.71
CA THR A 493 -1.76 20.03 18.64
C THR A 493 -0.30 20.48 18.60
N GLY A 494 0.05 21.48 17.78
CA GLY A 494 1.41 22.02 17.64
C GLY A 494 2.35 21.21 16.74
N GLY A 495 1.84 20.18 16.04
CA GLY A 495 2.60 19.38 15.09
C GLY A 495 2.58 19.96 13.67
N PHE A 496 3.42 19.44 12.77
CA PHE A 496 3.41 19.86 11.38
C PHE A 496 2.15 19.35 10.66
N ARG A 497 1.39 20.25 10.03
CA ARG A 497 0.21 19.94 9.22
C ARG A 497 0.60 19.70 7.77
N HIS A 498 0.38 18.49 7.29
CA HIS A 498 0.63 18.16 5.88
C HIS A 498 -0.53 18.62 4.99
N GLU A 499 -0.19 19.32 3.90
CA GLU A 499 -1.12 19.59 2.80
C GLU A 499 -0.98 18.50 1.72
N PRO A 500 -2.08 18.13 1.03
CA PRO A 500 -2.00 17.20 -0.09
C PRO A 500 -1.03 17.68 -1.17
N SER A 501 -0.27 16.78 -1.79
CA SER A 501 0.72 17.13 -2.83
C SER A 501 0.11 17.82 -4.06
N TYR A 502 -1.17 17.57 -4.36
CA TYR A 502 -1.88 18.26 -5.44
C TYR A 502 -2.28 19.71 -5.07
N LYS A 503 -2.27 20.05 -3.78
CA LYS A 503 -2.46 21.42 -3.27
C LYS A 503 -1.11 22.13 -3.04
N PHE A 504 -0.12 21.43 -2.51
CA PHE A 504 1.27 21.88 -2.37
C PHE A 504 2.19 21.10 -3.32
N PHE A 505 2.33 21.61 -4.54
CA PHE A 505 2.96 20.90 -5.67
C PHE A 505 4.48 21.13 -5.77
N SER A 506 5.14 21.79 -4.80
CA SER A 506 6.57 22.15 -4.90
C SER A 506 7.52 20.94 -4.97
N PHE A 507 7.05 19.75 -4.61
CA PHE A 507 7.75 18.48 -4.78
C PHE A 507 7.08 17.55 -5.83
N ASN A 508 6.25 18.11 -6.71
CA ASN A 508 5.41 17.36 -7.66
C ASN A 508 4.43 16.40 -6.95
N ALA A 509 3.67 15.60 -7.71
CA ALA A 509 2.71 14.64 -7.18
C ALA A 509 2.67 13.34 -7.99
N GLY A 510 2.11 12.29 -7.40
CA GLY A 510 1.97 10.98 -8.05
C GLY A 510 3.32 10.28 -8.26
N PRO A 511 3.47 9.44 -9.31
CA PRO A 511 4.71 8.71 -9.57
C PRO A 511 5.95 9.61 -9.73
N ARG A 512 5.74 10.86 -10.18
CA ARG A 512 6.79 11.86 -10.42
C ARG A 512 7.12 12.72 -9.20
N THR A 513 6.58 12.42 -8.02
CA THR A 513 6.95 13.11 -6.77
C THR A 513 8.47 13.12 -6.59
N CYS A 514 9.06 14.22 -6.15
CA CYS A 514 10.51 14.37 -5.99
C CYS A 514 11.11 13.20 -5.19
N LEU A 515 12.15 12.56 -5.73
CA LEU A 515 12.84 11.40 -5.12
C LEU A 515 13.32 11.69 -3.70
N VAL A 516 13.94 12.87 -3.49
CA VAL A 516 14.50 13.26 -2.20
C VAL A 516 13.39 13.49 -1.17
N PHE A 517 12.23 13.98 -1.58
CA PHE A 517 11.08 14.18 -0.69
C PHE A 517 10.39 12.86 -0.31
N ASP A 518 10.23 11.94 -1.27
CA ASP A 518 9.72 10.58 -1.00
C ASP A 518 10.65 9.81 -0.07
N TYR A 519 11.97 9.94 -0.25
CA TYR A 519 12.99 9.40 0.65
C TYR A 519 12.87 9.96 2.09
N LEU A 520 12.73 11.29 2.23
CA LEU A 520 12.54 11.93 3.54
C LEU A 520 11.22 11.51 4.23
N LYS A 521 10.15 11.20 3.48
CA LYS A 521 8.92 10.61 4.02
C LYS A 521 9.06 9.13 4.38
N THR A 522 9.76 8.34 3.56
CA THR A 522 9.96 6.90 3.80
C THR A 522 10.88 6.62 4.98
N LEU A 523 11.88 7.47 5.24
CA LEU A 523 12.68 7.47 6.47
C LEU A 523 11.82 7.55 7.75
N HIS A 524 10.66 8.21 7.69
CA HIS A 524 9.80 8.43 8.84
C HIS A 524 8.69 7.39 9.00
N SER A 525 8.21 6.75 7.93
CA SER A 525 6.95 6.00 7.98
C SER A 525 6.99 4.55 7.47
N TYR A 526 8.04 4.08 6.77
CA TYR A 526 8.09 2.66 6.36
C TYR A 526 8.74 1.78 7.45
N PRO A 527 8.23 0.57 7.73
CA PRO A 527 8.87 -0.34 8.66
C PRO A 527 10.16 -0.88 8.05
N TRP A 528 11.29 -0.56 8.68
CA TRP A 528 12.59 -1.10 8.30
C TRP A 528 12.52 -2.63 8.32
N ASN A 529 13.14 -3.31 7.35
CA ASN A 529 13.15 -4.78 7.29
C ASN A 529 14.54 -5.29 7.68
N TRP A 530 14.71 -5.71 8.95
CA TRP A 530 15.99 -6.21 9.45
C TRP A 530 16.26 -7.62 8.93
N PRO A 531 17.51 -8.00 8.61
CA PRO A 531 17.84 -9.30 8.02
C PRO A 531 17.33 -10.52 8.82
N VAL A 532 17.37 -10.44 10.15
CA VAL A 532 16.97 -11.54 11.05
C VAL A 532 15.57 -11.32 11.64
N LEU A 533 15.27 -10.10 12.09
CA LEU A 533 14.05 -9.79 12.84
C LEU A 533 12.88 -9.36 11.94
N GLY A 534 13.10 -9.28 10.62
CA GLY A 534 12.11 -8.75 9.69
C GLY A 534 11.72 -7.33 10.08
N MET A 535 10.48 -6.95 9.83
CA MET A 535 9.84 -5.67 10.17
C MET A 535 9.30 -5.61 11.61
N LEU A 536 9.39 -6.69 12.40
CA LEU A 536 8.81 -6.76 13.74
C LEU A 536 9.32 -5.69 14.71
N PRO A 537 10.63 -5.34 14.78
CA PRO A 537 11.10 -4.28 15.67
C PRO A 537 10.48 -2.92 15.37
N ALA A 538 10.29 -2.59 14.08
CA ALA A 538 9.63 -1.35 13.68
C ALA A 538 8.17 -1.30 14.13
N VAL A 539 7.47 -2.43 14.08
CA VAL A 539 6.08 -2.55 14.55
C VAL A 539 6.01 -2.43 16.07
N LEU A 540 6.92 -3.07 16.82
CA LEU A 540 6.93 -3.00 18.29
C LEU A 540 7.20 -1.59 18.81
N VAL A 541 8.15 -0.86 18.21
CA VAL A 541 8.45 0.53 18.59
C VAL A 541 7.30 1.48 18.25
N ARG A 542 6.55 1.19 17.19
CA ARG A 542 5.46 2.04 16.68
C ARG A 542 4.07 1.47 16.97
N PHE A 543 3.93 0.50 17.86
CA PHE A 543 2.67 -0.18 18.11
C PHE A 543 1.54 0.78 18.51
N ASN A 544 1.90 1.86 19.23
CA ASN A 544 0.95 2.90 19.66
C ASN A 544 0.63 3.94 18.58
N ARG A 545 1.22 3.86 17.38
CA ARG A 545 1.03 4.80 16.26
C ARG A 545 0.28 4.15 15.11
N ILE A 546 -0.99 3.84 15.34
CA ILE A 546 -1.84 3.14 14.36
C ILE A 546 -1.99 3.93 13.04
N ASP A 547 -1.87 5.26 13.08
CA ASP A 547 -1.92 6.12 11.88
C ASP A 547 -0.77 5.84 10.89
N ASP A 548 0.40 5.41 11.37
CA ASP A 548 1.52 5.01 10.49
C ASP A 548 1.11 3.80 9.63
N ALA A 549 0.35 2.86 10.20
CA ALA A 549 -0.14 1.69 9.48
C ALA A 549 -1.16 2.06 8.39
N ILE A 550 -2.05 3.04 8.66
CA ILE A 550 -2.99 3.57 7.67
C ILE A 550 -2.23 4.16 6.48
N TRP A 551 -1.23 4.99 6.76
CA TRP A 551 -0.42 5.61 5.71
C TRP A 551 0.35 4.58 4.87
N ILE A 552 0.96 3.58 5.50
CA ILE A 552 1.69 2.50 4.79
C ILE A 552 0.75 1.79 3.82
N ILE A 553 -0.43 1.37 4.30
CA ILE A 553 -1.39 0.61 3.50
C ILE A 553 -1.96 1.47 2.36
N GLU A 554 -2.23 2.76 2.60
CA GLU A 554 -2.66 3.71 1.55
C GLU A 554 -1.60 3.87 0.45
N LYS A 555 -0.31 3.85 0.82
CA LYS A 555 0.82 3.96 -0.13
C LYS A 555 1.13 2.67 -0.89
N THR A 556 0.77 1.52 -0.36
CA THR A 556 0.98 0.23 -1.03
C THR A 556 -0.28 -0.27 -1.75
N ASN A 557 -1.09 0.64 -2.30
CA ASN A 557 -2.29 0.29 -3.07
C ASN A 557 -3.24 -0.63 -2.30
N LEU A 558 -3.54 -0.27 -1.04
CA LEU A 558 -4.45 -0.97 -0.13
C LEU A 558 -4.02 -2.38 0.31
N THR A 559 -2.83 -2.85 -0.08
CA THR A 559 -2.30 -4.18 0.29
C THR A 559 -0.80 -4.11 0.59
N PHE A 560 -0.39 -4.59 1.76
CA PHE A 560 0.98 -4.51 2.27
C PHE A 560 1.49 -5.89 2.69
N ILE A 561 2.77 -6.19 2.46
CA ILE A 561 3.39 -7.44 2.91
C ILE A 561 4.26 -7.17 4.13
N PHE A 562 3.81 -7.63 5.29
CA PHE A 562 4.60 -7.64 6.51
C PHE A 562 5.53 -8.86 6.53
N ARG A 563 6.84 -8.60 6.71
CA ARG A 563 7.86 -9.64 6.88
C ARG A 563 8.22 -9.75 8.36
N GLY A 564 7.92 -10.87 9.00
CA GLY A 564 8.35 -11.13 10.37
C GLY A 564 9.79 -11.66 10.44
N PRO A 565 10.29 -12.01 11.63
CA PRO A 565 11.60 -12.66 11.76
C PRO A 565 11.66 -13.94 10.92
N TRP A 566 12.72 -14.12 10.15
CA TRP A 566 12.87 -15.20 9.16
C TRP A 566 12.72 -16.63 9.72
N PHE A 567 13.00 -16.84 11.01
CA PHE A 567 12.85 -18.11 11.72
C PHE A 567 11.43 -18.32 12.30
N THR A 568 10.50 -17.42 12.02
CA THR A 568 9.12 -17.43 12.56
C THR A 568 8.10 -17.47 11.44
N ARG A 569 6.86 -17.89 11.75
CA ARG A 569 5.73 -17.85 10.81
C ARG A 569 4.94 -16.55 10.88
N MET A 570 5.60 -15.43 11.17
CA MET A 570 4.94 -14.15 11.37
C MET A 570 4.77 -13.31 10.09
N ASN A 571 5.22 -13.81 8.93
CA ASN A 571 4.92 -13.16 7.66
C ASN A 571 3.41 -13.08 7.46
N ALA A 572 2.91 -11.90 7.06
CA ALA A 572 1.49 -11.67 6.85
C ALA A 572 1.25 -10.73 5.66
N LEU A 573 0.21 -11.01 4.89
CA LEU A 573 -0.35 -10.06 3.93
C LEU A 573 -1.44 -9.25 4.63
N VAL A 574 -1.28 -7.94 4.66
CA VAL A 574 -2.24 -6.99 5.22
C VAL A 574 -3.04 -6.39 4.07
N THR A 575 -4.37 -6.41 4.10
CA THR A 575 -5.18 -5.81 3.03
C THR A 575 -6.43 -5.11 3.55
N VAL A 576 -6.74 -3.96 2.93
CA VAL A 576 -7.96 -3.18 3.13
C VAL A 576 -8.68 -2.94 1.79
N ASP A 577 -8.31 -3.67 0.75
CA ASP A 577 -9.00 -3.62 -0.55
C ASP A 577 -10.34 -4.37 -0.45
N PRO A 578 -11.49 -3.69 -0.63
CA PRO A 578 -12.81 -4.32 -0.52
C PRO A 578 -12.98 -5.53 -1.46
N ALA A 579 -12.34 -5.54 -2.63
CA ALA A 579 -12.40 -6.68 -3.56
C ALA A 579 -11.66 -7.90 -3.00
N ASN A 580 -10.46 -7.69 -2.43
CA ASN A 580 -9.73 -8.75 -1.74
C ASN A 580 -10.52 -9.28 -0.53
N ILE A 581 -11.10 -8.38 0.26
CA ILE A 581 -11.91 -8.73 1.45
C ILE A 581 -13.12 -9.58 1.04
N HIS A 582 -13.85 -9.17 0.00
CA HIS A 582 -14.96 -9.96 -0.55
C HIS A 582 -14.49 -11.35 -1.01
N HIS A 583 -13.33 -11.43 -1.66
CA HIS A 583 -12.78 -12.72 -2.10
C HIS A 583 -12.43 -13.63 -0.92
N ILE A 584 -11.74 -13.09 0.08
CA ILE A 584 -11.27 -13.83 1.25
C ILE A 584 -12.42 -14.29 2.14
N LEU A 585 -13.41 -13.42 2.38
CA LEU A 585 -14.48 -13.68 3.34
C LEU A 585 -15.72 -14.32 2.72
N SER A 586 -15.91 -14.19 1.40
CA SER A 586 -17.11 -14.67 0.72
C SER A 586 -16.80 -15.63 -0.42
N SER A 587 -16.29 -15.16 -1.57
CA SER A 587 -16.25 -15.99 -2.78
C SER A 587 -15.29 -17.18 -2.72
N ASN A 588 -14.21 -17.11 -1.93
CA ASN A 588 -13.29 -18.22 -1.68
C ASN A 588 -13.13 -18.54 -0.19
N PHE A 589 -14.22 -18.40 0.59
CA PHE A 589 -14.24 -18.58 2.04
C PHE A 589 -13.59 -19.89 2.53
N SER A 590 -13.82 -21.01 1.84
CA SER A 590 -13.30 -22.33 2.25
C SER A 590 -11.78 -22.43 2.19
N ASN A 591 -11.11 -21.56 1.43
CA ASN A 591 -9.66 -21.48 1.38
C ASN A 591 -9.06 -20.63 2.51
N TYR A 592 -9.86 -19.80 3.18
CA TYR A 592 -9.40 -18.82 4.17
C TYR A 592 -10.01 -19.10 5.55
N VAL A 593 -9.33 -19.97 6.29
CA VAL A 593 -9.72 -20.44 7.63
C VAL A 593 -9.10 -19.58 8.74
N LYS A 594 -9.47 -19.77 10.01
CA LYS A 594 -8.74 -19.16 11.14
C LYS A 594 -7.40 -19.87 11.36
N GLY A 595 -7.40 -21.18 11.28
CA GLY A 595 -6.22 -22.05 11.33
C GLY A 595 -5.76 -22.42 12.74
N PRO A 596 -4.90 -23.45 12.86
CA PRO A 596 -4.53 -24.05 14.15
C PRO A 596 -3.75 -23.09 15.06
N GLU A 597 -2.90 -22.22 14.50
CA GLU A 597 -2.17 -21.23 15.29
C GLU A 597 -3.11 -20.19 15.91
N PHE A 598 -4.16 -19.78 15.19
CA PHE A 598 -5.17 -18.87 15.74
C PHE A 598 -5.96 -19.57 16.86
N LYS A 599 -6.37 -20.81 16.62
CA LYS A 599 -7.06 -21.63 17.64
C LYS A 599 -6.23 -21.79 18.91
N GLU A 600 -4.92 -21.99 18.77
CA GLU A 600 -3.98 -22.12 19.88
C GLU A 600 -3.77 -20.81 20.65
N MET A 601 -3.80 -19.66 19.97
CA MET A 601 -3.74 -18.35 20.64
C MET A 601 -4.98 -18.09 21.50
N PHE A 602 -6.14 -18.61 21.10
CA PHE A 602 -7.45 -18.43 21.75
C PHE A 602 -7.89 -19.66 22.56
N ASP A 603 -6.95 -20.49 23.02
CA ASP A 603 -7.19 -21.76 23.70
C ASP A 603 -8.06 -21.64 24.96
N VAL A 604 -7.92 -20.55 25.72
CA VAL A 604 -8.75 -20.22 26.89
C VAL A 604 -10.25 -20.21 26.60
N TYR A 605 -10.66 -19.89 25.37
CA TYR A 605 -12.07 -19.82 24.97
C TYR A 605 -12.67 -21.15 24.49
N GLY A 606 -11.91 -22.26 24.58
CA GLY A 606 -12.39 -23.57 24.12
C GLY A 606 -12.87 -23.53 22.66
N ASP A 607 -13.90 -24.29 22.32
CA ASP A 607 -14.53 -24.39 20.99
C ASP A 607 -15.59 -23.31 20.70
N ALA A 608 -15.22 -22.05 20.95
CA ALA A 608 -16.07 -20.91 20.63
C ALA A 608 -16.30 -20.69 19.12
N VAL A 609 -17.45 -20.11 18.76
CA VAL A 609 -17.85 -19.92 17.35
C VAL A 609 -16.90 -19.00 16.57
N PHE A 610 -16.19 -18.10 17.24
CA PHE A 610 -15.29 -17.13 16.60
C PHE A 610 -13.86 -17.68 16.38
N ASN A 611 -13.44 -18.74 17.10
CA ASN A 611 -12.08 -19.29 17.03
C ASN A 611 -11.98 -20.68 16.36
N THR A 612 -13.09 -21.39 16.19
CA THR A 612 -13.17 -22.72 15.55
C THR A 612 -13.34 -22.62 14.03
N ASP A 613 -13.02 -23.70 13.30
CA ASP A 613 -13.18 -23.87 11.85
C ASP A 613 -14.00 -25.14 11.52
N ALA A 614 -14.32 -25.33 10.23
CA ALA A 614 -14.94 -26.53 9.66
C ALA A 614 -16.28 -26.92 10.33
N ASP A 615 -16.50 -28.22 10.55
CA ASP A 615 -17.80 -28.77 10.96
C ASP A 615 -18.19 -28.37 12.40
N ILE A 616 -17.22 -28.18 13.29
CA ILE A 616 -17.47 -27.67 14.66
C ILE A 616 -18.03 -26.26 14.58
N TRP A 617 -17.38 -25.37 13.84
CA TRP A 617 -17.86 -24.01 13.62
C TRP A 617 -19.27 -23.99 13.01
N LYS A 618 -19.49 -24.82 11.98
CA LYS A 618 -20.78 -24.92 11.30
C LYS A 618 -21.88 -25.36 12.26
N ASN A 619 -21.67 -26.43 13.03
CA ASN A 619 -22.65 -26.92 13.98
C ASN A 619 -22.93 -25.91 15.10
N MET A 620 -21.88 -25.27 15.64
CA MET A 620 -22.01 -24.25 16.68
C MET A 620 -22.77 -23.01 16.18
N ARG A 621 -22.53 -22.58 14.94
CA ARG A 621 -23.30 -21.48 14.32
C ARG A 621 -24.76 -21.87 14.08
N MET A 622 -24.98 -23.05 13.48
CA MET A 622 -26.32 -23.55 13.14
C MET A 622 -27.17 -23.83 14.38
N SER A 623 -26.57 -24.16 15.53
CA SER A 623 -27.30 -24.28 16.80
C SER A 623 -27.57 -22.90 17.42
N SER A 624 -26.59 -22.00 17.40
CA SER A 624 -26.66 -20.69 18.06
C SER A 624 -27.60 -19.68 17.37
N GLN A 625 -27.62 -19.65 16.04
CA GLN A 625 -28.40 -18.65 15.29
C GLN A 625 -29.92 -18.80 15.50
N PRO A 626 -30.52 -20.01 15.49
CA PRO A 626 -31.92 -20.18 15.87
C PRO A 626 -32.22 -19.77 17.32
N MET A 627 -31.27 -19.96 18.25
CA MET A 627 -31.46 -19.58 19.65
C MET A 627 -31.56 -18.07 19.82
N THR A 628 -30.71 -17.29 19.14
CA THR A 628 -30.77 -15.83 19.18
C THR A 628 -31.98 -15.26 18.42
N ASN A 629 -32.48 -15.98 17.42
CA ASN A 629 -33.65 -15.57 16.65
C ASN A 629 -34.97 -16.02 17.31
N HIS A 630 -34.90 -16.81 18.39
CA HIS A 630 -36.08 -17.25 19.11
C HIS A 630 -36.78 -16.06 19.81
N GLN A 631 -38.10 -15.96 19.65
CA GLN A 631 -38.88 -14.85 20.23
C GLN A 631 -38.73 -14.75 21.74
N GLY A 632 -38.62 -15.89 22.43
CA GLY A 632 -38.39 -15.93 23.89
C GLY A 632 -37.07 -15.28 24.30
N PHE A 633 -36.00 -15.49 23.53
CA PHE A 633 -34.70 -14.85 23.78
C PHE A 633 -34.74 -13.35 23.48
N GLN A 634 -35.34 -12.95 22.35
CA GLN A 634 -35.46 -11.53 21.99
C GLN A 634 -36.27 -10.75 23.05
N LYS A 635 -37.37 -11.34 23.55
CA LYS A 635 -38.18 -10.78 24.65
C LYS A 635 -37.36 -10.65 25.93
N LEU A 636 -36.63 -11.69 26.33
CA LEU A 636 -35.76 -11.67 27.50
C LEU A 636 -34.69 -10.58 27.37
N SER A 637 -33.97 -10.54 26.25
CA SER A 637 -32.92 -9.55 25.99
C SER A 637 -33.42 -8.11 26.07
N MET A 638 -34.56 -7.81 25.43
CA MET A 638 -35.18 -6.49 25.49
C MET A 638 -35.63 -6.11 26.90
N ASN A 639 -36.28 -7.03 27.62
CA ASN A 639 -36.77 -6.78 28.98
C ASN A 639 -35.62 -6.55 29.96
N THR A 640 -34.59 -7.38 29.91
CA THR A 640 -33.37 -7.25 30.73
C THR A 640 -32.68 -5.92 30.45
N THR A 641 -32.48 -5.57 29.18
CA THR A 641 -31.85 -4.29 28.80
C THR A 641 -32.66 -3.10 29.29
N ARG A 642 -33.99 -3.14 29.13
CA ARG A 642 -34.89 -2.07 29.56
C ARG A 642 -34.90 -1.91 31.08
N SER A 643 -35.03 -2.99 31.84
CA SER A 643 -34.99 -2.95 33.31
C SER A 643 -33.65 -2.42 33.78
N LYS A 644 -32.53 -2.94 33.28
CA LYS A 644 -31.20 -2.45 33.68
C LYS A 644 -30.99 -0.97 33.33
N LEU A 645 -31.53 -0.50 32.20
CA LEU A 645 -31.44 0.90 31.81
C LEU A 645 -32.25 1.82 32.75
N ILE A 646 -33.51 1.46 33.04
CA ILE A 646 -34.42 2.29 33.84
C ILE A 646 -34.07 2.23 35.32
N ASP A 647 -33.79 1.03 35.83
CA ASP A 647 -33.69 0.76 37.26
C ASP A 647 -32.26 0.97 37.79
N VAL A 648 -31.24 0.98 36.92
CA VAL A 648 -29.83 1.07 37.33
C VAL A 648 -29.08 2.18 36.60
N LEU A 649 -28.97 2.13 35.26
CA LEU A 649 -28.08 3.03 34.50
C LEU A 649 -28.53 4.50 34.56
N LEU A 650 -29.83 4.78 34.40
CA LEU A 650 -30.36 6.14 34.49
C LEU A 650 -30.23 6.74 35.91
N PRO A 651 -30.63 6.04 36.99
CA PRO A 651 -30.37 6.49 38.35
C PRO A 651 -28.89 6.76 38.63
N LEU A 652 -27.99 5.90 38.16
CA LEU A 652 -26.54 6.06 38.29
C LEU A 652 -26.05 7.36 37.62
N PHE A 653 -26.45 7.61 36.37
CA PHE A 653 -26.09 8.84 35.68
C PHE A 653 -26.68 10.10 36.33
N ASN A 654 -27.91 10.03 36.84
CA ASN A 654 -28.50 11.15 37.57
C ASN A 654 -27.71 11.46 38.84
N HIS A 655 -27.36 10.43 39.62
CA HIS A 655 -26.56 10.58 40.83
C HIS A 655 -25.19 11.22 40.54
N PHE A 656 -24.44 10.72 39.55
CA PHE A 656 -23.15 11.31 39.19
C PHE A 656 -23.26 12.71 38.60
N ALA A 657 -24.35 13.01 37.86
CA ALA A 657 -24.60 14.35 37.35
C ALA A 657 -24.94 15.35 38.48
N GLU A 658 -25.71 14.94 39.48
CA GLU A 658 -26.05 15.75 40.66
C GLU A 658 -24.82 16.05 41.53
N GLU A 659 -23.91 15.09 41.69
CA GLU A 659 -22.66 15.27 42.44
C GLU A 659 -21.56 15.98 41.64
N GLY A 660 -21.68 16.07 40.31
CA GLY A 660 -20.65 16.60 39.43
C GLY A 660 -19.43 15.67 39.31
N THR A 661 -19.63 14.37 39.51
CA THR A 661 -18.56 13.35 39.51
C THR A 661 -18.14 13.01 38.09
N VAL A 662 -16.83 12.98 37.82
CA VAL A 662 -16.26 12.52 36.55
C VAL A 662 -16.20 11.00 36.54
N VAL A 663 -16.74 10.36 35.49
CA VAL A 663 -16.91 8.92 35.41
C VAL A 663 -16.31 8.39 34.11
N ASP A 664 -15.66 7.22 34.19
CA ASP A 664 -15.21 6.48 33.01
C ASP A 664 -16.39 5.71 32.40
N LEU A 665 -16.89 6.19 31.25
CA LEU A 665 -17.99 5.53 30.54
C LEU A 665 -17.61 4.15 30.01
N GLN A 666 -16.32 3.85 29.82
CA GLN A 666 -15.89 2.51 29.41
C GLN A 666 -16.13 1.47 30.52
N ASP A 667 -15.82 1.81 31.77
CA ASP A 667 -16.11 0.94 32.92
C ASP A 667 -17.63 0.78 33.13
N VAL A 668 -18.39 1.89 33.04
CA VAL A 668 -19.86 1.87 33.17
C VAL A 668 -20.51 0.99 32.10
N PHE A 669 -20.17 1.21 30.82
CA PHE A 669 -20.73 0.39 29.73
C PHE A 669 -20.20 -1.05 29.75
N GLY A 670 -18.98 -1.28 30.22
CA GLY A 670 -18.42 -2.61 30.45
C GLY A 670 -19.25 -3.41 31.47
N ARG A 671 -19.59 -2.80 32.61
CA ARG A 671 -20.44 -3.42 33.65
C ARG A 671 -21.90 -3.57 33.20
N PHE A 672 -22.45 -2.55 32.53
CA PHE A 672 -23.81 -2.62 31.98
C PHE A 672 -23.98 -3.78 31.00
N THR A 673 -23.05 -3.91 30.06
CA THR A 673 -23.09 -4.99 29.05
C THR A 673 -22.74 -6.34 29.64
N PHE A 674 -21.84 -6.41 30.64
CA PHE A 674 -21.59 -7.65 31.37
C PHE A 674 -22.86 -8.15 32.07
N ASP A 675 -23.54 -7.29 32.83
CA ASP A 675 -24.74 -7.65 33.59
C ASP A 675 -25.89 -8.10 32.68
N THR A 676 -26.19 -7.30 31.64
CA THR A 676 -27.24 -7.61 30.67
C THR A 676 -26.92 -8.89 29.88
N THR A 677 -25.68 -9.07 29.44
CA THR A 677 -25.26 -10.26 28.69
C THR A 677 -25.34 -11.51 29.57
N MET A 678 -24.83 -11.48 30.80
CA MET A 678 -24.91 -12.61 31.73
C MET A 678 -26.36 -12.98 32.03
N ALA A 679 -27.23 -12.01 32.28
CA ALA A 679 -28.65 -12.28 32.50
C ALA A 679 -29.31 -12.94 31.27
N THR A 680 -28.95 -12.57 30.03
CA THR A 680 -29.48 -13.24 28.83
C THR A 680 -28.86 -14.61 28.55
N ILE A 681 -27.64 -14.87 29.03
CA ILE A 681 -26.95 -16.15 28.82
C ILE A 681 -27.37 -17.16 29.88
N THR A 682 -27.35 -16.78 31.16
CA THR A 682 -27.50 -17.70 32.29
C THR A 682 -28.80 -17.48 33.06
N GLY A 683 -29.60 -16.45 32.74
CA GLY A 683 -30.77 -16.05 33.52
C GLY A 683 -30.44 -15.32 34.83
N SER A 684 -29.16 -15.09 35.13
CA SER A 684 -28.70 -14.49 36.38
C SER A 684 -27.97 -13.17 36.14
N ASP A 685 -28.40 -12.11 36.83
CA ASP A 685 -27.74 -10.79 36.84
C ASP A 685 -26.65 -10.74 37.92
N PRO A 686 -25.36 -10.59 37.56
CA PRO A 686 -24.25 -10.41 38.50
C PRO A 686 -24.34 -9.13 39.35
N ARG A 687 -25.08 -8.12 38.88
CA ARG A 687 -25.23 -6.80 39.51
C ARG A 687 -23.90 -6.08 39.72
N SER A 688 -23.00 -6.16 38.75
CA SER A 688 -21.71 -5.45 38.77
C SER A 688 -21.85 -3.94 38.60
N LEU A 689 -22.95 -3.46 38.01
CA LEU A 689 -23.30 -2.04 37.91
C LEU A 689 -24.24 -1.63 39.06
N SER A 690 -23.78 -0.72 39.91
CA SER A 690 -24.57 -0.08 40.97
C SER A 690 -24.02 1.32 41.30
N ILE A 691 -24.72 2.09 42.13
CA ILE A 691 -24.29 3.42 42.58
C ILE A 691 -22.93 3.36 43.28
N GLU A 692 -22.70 2.31 44.06
CA GLU A 692 -21.46 2.11 44.80
C GLU A 692 -20.26 1.75 43.90
N MET A 693 -20.51 1.34 42.65
CA MET A 693 -19.50 0.88 41.69
C MET A 693 -18.49 -0.09 42.34
N PRO A 694 -18.94 -1.29 42.77
CA PRO A 694 -18.12 -2.25 43.51
C PRO A 694 -16.87 -2.69 42.73
N GLU A 695 -15.90 -3.35 43.39
CA GLU A 695 -14.75 -3.90 42.65
C GLU A 695 -15.22 -4.77 41.47
N VAL A 696 -14.47 -4.69 40.37
CA VAL A 696 -14.79 -5.40 39.11
C VAL A 696 -14.94 -6.89 39.39
N ASP A 697 -16.03 -7.47 38.90
CA ASP A 697 -16.34 -8.89 39.04
C ASP A 697 -15.16 -9.76 38.60
N GLU A 698 -14.88 -10.82 39.38
CA GLU A 698 -13.72 -11.68 39.15
C GLU A 698 -13.73 -12.34 37.76
N PHE A 699 -14.91 -12.62 37.21
CA PHE A 699 -15.08 -13.21 35.89
C PHE A 699 -14.81 -12.18 34.80
N ALA A 700 -15.35 -10.97 34.94
CA ALA A 700 -15.07 -9.84 34.04
C ALA A 700 -13.57 -9.54 33.97
N LYS A 701 -12.88 -9.49 35.12
CA LYS A 701 -11.42 -9.29 35.20
C LYS A 701 -10.64 -10.44 34.57
N ALA A 702 -11.11 -11.69 34.71
CA ALA A 702 -10.48 -12.84 34.07
C ALA A 702 -10.61 -12.78 32.53
N LEU A 703 -11.77 -12.36 32.02
CA LEU A 703 -11.98 -12.14 30.58
C LEU A 703 -11.05 -11.04 30.04
N ASP A 704 -10.91 -9.92 30.76
CA ASP A 704 -10.02 -8.81 30.36
C ASP A 704 -8.56 -9.26 30.30
N ASN A 705 -8.09 -9.97 31.32
CA ASN A 705 -6.74 -10.54 31.35
C ASN A 705 -6.52 -11.53 30.19
N ALA A 706 -7.51 -12.39 29.89
CA ALA A 706 -7.43 -13.32 28.78
C ALA A 706 -7.32 -12.58 27.43
N ALA A 707 -8.16 -11.57 27.20
CA ALA A 707 -8.13 -10.75 25.99
C ALA A 707 -6.79 -10.00 25.82
N GLU A 708 -6.26 -9.40 26.89
CA GLU A 708 -4.95 -8.73 26.90
C GLU A 708 -3.83 -9.69 26.47
N VAL A 709 -3.78 -10.89 27.04
CA VAL A 709 -2.74 -11.88 26.73
C VAL A 709 -2.86 -12.36 25.28
N VAL A 710 -4.08 -12.59 24.78
CA VAL A 710 -4.31 -12.97 23.38
C VAL A 710 -3.75 -11.92 22.41
N LEU A 711 -3.96 -10.63 22.71
CA LEU A 711 -3.38 -9.55 21.90
C LEU A 711 -1.85 -9.59 21.88
N TYR A 712 -1.20 -9.82 23.02
CA TYR A 712 0.26 -9.97 23.08
C TYR A 712 0.76 -11.20 22.32
N ARG A 713 0.03 -12.32 22.33
CA ARG A 713 0.39 -13.53 21.55
C ARG A 713 0.45 -13.27 20.05
N HIS A 714 -0.27 -12.28 19.51
CA HIS A 714 -0.17 -11.89 18.09
C HIS A 714 1.17 -11.19 17.75
N LEU A 715 1.80 -10.53 18.72
CA LEU A 715 3.05 -9.77 18.53
C LEU A 715 4.31 -10.58 18.86
N MET A 716 4.14 -11.76 19.46
CA MET A 716 5.24 -12.61 19.90
C MET A 716 5.39 -13.87 19.03
N PRO A 717 6.63 -14.27 18.69
CA PRO A 717 6.86 -15.57 18.08
C PRO A 717 6.31 -16.71 18.95
N ARG A 718 5.73 -17.73 18.30
CA ARG A 718 5.12 -18.88 18.97
C ARG A 718 6.01 -19.53 20.03
N LEU A 719 7.29 -19.70 19.70
CA LEU A 719 8.26 -20.32 20.59
C LEU A 719 8.42 -19.53 21.90
N VAL A 720 8.45 -18.20 21.82
CA VAL A 720 8.68 -17.32 22.97
C VAL A 720 7.53 -17.42 23.96
N TRP A 721 6.30 -17.21 23.51
CA TRP A 721 5.15 -17.20 24.42
C TRP A 721 4.84 -18.61 24.96
N LYS A 722 5.08 -19.68 24.20
CA LYS A 722 4.98 -21.05 24.71
C LYS A 722 6.01 -21.35 25.80
N THR A 723 7.24 -20.85 25.65
CA THR A 723 8.26 -20.97 26.70
C THR A 723 7.86 -20.17 27.94
N LEU A 724 7.36 -18.95 27.79
CA LEU A 724 6.87 -18.14 28.92
C LEU A 724 5.68 -18.81 29.63
N SER A 725 4.77 -19.41 28.88
CA SER A 725 3.64 -20.19 29.39
C SER A 725 4.10 -21.41 30.18
N TRP A 726 5.03 -22.19 29.62
CA TRP A 726 5.62 -23.35 30.31
C TRP A 726 6.36 -22.96 31.60
N MET A 727 7.03 -21.81 31.62
CA MET A 727 7.74 -21.29 32.80
C MET A 727 6.81 -20.59 33.80
N GLY A 728 5.54 -20.36 33.47
CA GLY A 728 4.60 -19.63 34.31
C GLY A 728 5.01 -18.16 34.54
N LEU A 729 5.60 -17.52 33.54
CA LEU A 729 6.15 -16.16 33.64
C LEU A 729 5.33 -15.13 32.85
N TRP A 730 5.46 -13.87 33.27
CA TRP A 730 4.93 -12.70 32.56
C TRP A 730 3.40 -12.78 32.34
N GLN A 731 2.91 -12.30 31.19
CA GLN A 731 1.49 -12.26 30.85
C GLN A 731 0.86 -13.68 30.77
N GLU A 732 1.64 -14.73 30.47
CA GLU A 732 1.11 -16.11 30.41
C GLU A 732 0.73 -16.67 31.79
N LYS A 733 1.33 -16.16 32.88
CA LYS A 733 0.85 -16.45 34.24
C LYS A 733 -0.58 -15.94 34.43
N LYS A 734 -0.86 -14.71 34.00
CA LYS A 734 -2.22 -14.14 34.05
C LYS A 734 -3.21 -14.98 33.25
N MET A 735 -2.83 -15.51 32.09
CA MET A 735 -3.69 -16.40 31.31
C MET A 735 -4.05 -17.67 32.07
N THR A 736 -3.09 -18.27 32.77
CA THR A 736 -3.34 -19.48 33.57
C THR A 736 -4.32 -19.20 34.71
N GLU A 737 -4.12 -18.10 35.43
CA GLU A 737 -5.01 -17.63 36.50
C GLU A 737 -6.41 -17.29 35.96
N ALA A 738 -6.48 -16.61 34.81
CA ALA A 738 -7.73 -16.27 34.14
C ALA A 738 -8.51 -17.52 33.70
N SER A 739 -7.82 -18.50 33.08
CA SER A 739 -8.45 -19.76 32.66
C SER A 739 -9.04 -20.53 33.85
N ALA A 740 -8.33 -20.60 34.97
CA ALA A 740 -8.82 -21.27 36.16
C ALA A 740 -10.07 -20.59 36.75
N THR A 741 -10.10 -19.25 36.77
CA THR A 741 -11.27 -18.48 37.21
C THR A 741 -12.44 -18.66 36.25
N ILE A 742 -12.21 -18.58 34.94
CA ILE A 742 -13.23 -18.81 33.91
C ILE A 742 -13.86 -20.19 34.08
N ASP A 743 -13.04 -21.24 34.21
CA ASP A 743 -13.53 -22.62 34.33
C ASP A 743 -14.39 -22.79 35.59
N ARG A 744 -13.93 -22.26 36.72
CA ARG A 744 -14.64 -22.31 38.00
C ARG A 744 -15.98 -21.57 37.94
N VAL A 745 -16.01 -20.35 37.40
CA VAL A 745 -17.22 -19.53 37.33
C VAL A 745 -18.23 -20.12 36.35
N CYS A 746 -17.80 -20.55 35.16
CA CYS A 746 -18.67 -21.24 34.21
C CYS A 746 -19.27 -22.51 34.81
N ALA A 747 -18.47 -23.33 35.49
CA ALA A 747 -18.95 -24.55 36.15
C ALA A 747 -20.05 -24.26 37.19
N LYS A 748 -19.91 -23.17 37.94
CA LYS A 748 -20.94 -22.71 38.89
C LYS A 748 -22.25 -22.38 38.17
N TYR A 749 -22.22 -21.52 37.15
CA TYR A 749 -23.44 -21.16 36.40
C TYR A 749 -24.12 -22.36 35.73
N ILE A 750 -23.33 -23.30 35.21
CA ILE A 750 -23.85 -24.55 34.61
C ILE A 750 -24.54 -25.40 35.68
N SER A 751 -23.93 -25.53 36.86
CA SER A 751 -24.50 -26.29 37.98
C SER A 751 -25.80 -25.66 38.47
N ASP A 752 -25.79 -24.35 38.72
CA ASP A 752 -26.95 -23.60 39.22
C ASP A 752 -28.12 -23.72 38.22
N LYS A 753 -27.85 -23.56 36.91
CA LYS A 753 -28.88 -23.71 35.88
C LYS A 753 -29.46 -25.12 35.79
N ARG A 754 -28.63 -26.15 35.96
CA ARG A 754 -29.12 -27.54 36.00
C ARG A 754 -30.01 -27.80 37.21
N GLU A 755 -29.70 -27.22 38.36
CA GLU A 755 -30.53 -27.32 39.55
C GLU A 755 -31.87 -26.59 39.35
N GLU A 756 -31.84 -25.38 38.78
CA GLU A 756 -33.03 -24.61 38.42
C GLU A 756 -33.98 -25.42 37.51
N ILE A 757 -33.47 -25.97 36.41
CA ILE A 757 -34.26 -26.79 35.46
C ILE A 757 -34.83 -28.05 36.13
N ARG A 758 -34.08 -28.69 37.05
CA ARG A 758 -34.59 -29.85 37.81
C ARG A 758 -35.68 -29.44 38.81
N SER A 759 -35.53 -28.30 39.46
CA SER A 759 -36.43 -27.82 40.51
C SER A 759 -37.80 -27.38 39.97
N LEU A 760 -37.83 -26.81 38.76
CA LEU A 760 -39.05 -26.31 38.12
C LEU A 760 -39.92 -27.45 37.53
N GLY A 761 -39.35 -28.65 37.36
CA GLY A 761 -40.03 -29.78 36.71
C GLY A 761 -40.35 -29.50 35.24
N ILE A 762 -40.37 -30.53 34.39
CA ILE A 762 -40.78 -30.40 32.99
C ILE A 762 -42.30 -30.14 32.98
N THR A 763 -42.73 -28.89 33.18
CA THR A 763 -44.11 -28.45 32.94
C THR A 763 -44.10 -27.44 31.80
N HIS A 764 -44.52 -27.90 30.64
CA HIS A 764 -44.66 -27.21 29.35
C HIS A 764 -45.73 -26.08 29.35
N HIS A 765 -45.99 -25.38 30.46
CA HIS A 765 -47.17 -24.50 30.57
C HIS A 765 -46.91 -23.08 31.10
N SER A 766 -45.67 -22.61 31.19
CA SER A 766 -45.37 -21.18 31.42
C SER A 766 -44.47 -20.54 30.35
N GLU A 767 -44.27 -21.22 29.22
CA GLU A 767 -43.34 -20.81 28.15
C GLU A 767 -43.64 -19.43 27.51
N GLU A 768 -44.85 -18.89 27.67
CA GLU A 768 -45.24 -17.62 27.03
C GLU A 768 -44.92 -16.35 27.85
N GLU A 769 -44.73 -16.45 29.18
CA GLU A 769 -44.58 -15.24 30.02
C GLU A 769 -43.11 -14.83 30.29
N SER A 770 -42.18 -15.74 30.60
CA SER A 770 -40.86 -15.36 31.17
C SER A 770 -39.65 -15.25 30.23
N GLY A 771 -39.75 -15.62 28.94
CA GLY A 771 -38.59 -15.63 28.03
C GLY A 771 -37.60 -16.76 28.33
N GLU A 772 -36.69 -17.07 27.40
CA GLU A 772 -35.76 -18.21 27.51
C GLU A 772 -34.30 -17.75 27.35
N ASP A 773 -33.44 -18.10 28.32
CA ASP A 773 -32.01 -17.81 28.28
C ASP A 773 -31.22 -18.82 27.42
N ILE A 774 -30.06 -18.39 26.91
CA ILE A 774 -29.24 -19.19 25.99
C ILE A 774 -28.81 -20.53 26.60
N LEU A 775 -28.48 -20.56 27.90
CA LEU A 775 -28.03 -21.78 28.56
C LEU A 775 -29.18 -22.79 28.68
N THR A 776 -30.40 -22.33 28.99
CA THR A 776 -31.62 -23.13 28.96
C THR A 776 -31.90 -23.68 27.56
N SER A 777 -31.89 -22.84 26.52
CA SER A 777 -32.07 -23.30 25.13
C SER A 777 -30.97 -24.29 24.73
N SER A 778 -29.73 -24.10 25.21
CA SER A 778 -28.60 -24.99 24.92
C SER A 778 -28.77 -26.36 25.56
N MET A 779 -29.31 -26.42 26.77
CA MET A 779 -29.58 -27.68 27.48
C MET A 779 -30.74 -28.45 26.84
N LYS A 780 -31.64 -27.76 26.13
CA LYS A 780 -32.74 -28.35 25.36
C LYS A 780 -32.37 -28.75 23.92
N LEU A 781 -31.13 -28.47 23.47
CA LEU A 781 -30.69 -28.77 22.10
C LEU A 781 -30.79 -30.26 21.78
N ASP A 782 -31.41 -30.56 20.64
CA ASP A 782 -31.43 -31.90 20.05
C ASP A 782 -30.07 -32.20 19.40
N THR A 783 -29.24 -32.97 20.10
CA THR A 783 -27.89 -33.36 19.66
C THR A 783 -27.89 -34.26 18.42
N ILE A 784 -29.02 -34.87 18.05
CA ILE A 784 -29.11 -35.71 16.84
C ILE A 784 -28.88 -34.86 15.58
N LYS A 785 -29.24 -33.56 15.62
CA LYS A 785 -29.08 -32.64 14.49
C LYS A 785 -27.66 -32.07 14.36
N TYR A 786 -26.84 -32.19 15.40
CA TYR A 786 -25.53 -31.55 15.50
C TYR A 786 -24.47 -32.52 16.02
N GLU A 787 -24.02 -33.45 15.17
CA GLU A 787 -23.15 -34.59 15.53
C GLU A 787 -21.87 -34.23 16.30
N HIS A 788 -21.34 -33.03 16.12
CA HIS A 788 -20.13 -32.55 16.81
C HIS A 788 -20.40 -31.80 18.13
N LEU A 789 -21.66 -31.63 18.53
CA LEU A 789 -22.03 -30.96 19.78
C LEU A 789 -22.49 -32.01 20.80
N ASN A 790 -21.93 -31.94 22.01
CA ASN A 790 -22.23 -32.89 23.08
C ASN A 790 -22.83 -32.16 24.30
N THR A 791 -24.15 -32.16 24.41
CA THR A 791 -24.88 -31.58 25.55
C THR A 791 -24.70 -32.37 26.87
N ARG A 792 -24.00 -33.52 26.83
CA ARG A 792 -23.60 -34.25 28.05
C ARG A 792 -22.24 -33.80 28.60
N ASP A 793 -21.47 -33.01 27.83
CA ASP A 793 -20.16 -32.50 28.24
C ASP A 793 -20.28 -31.05 28.73
N ASP A 794 -19.84 -30.77 29.95
CA ASP A 794 -19.87 -29.42 30.54
C ASP A 794 -18.99 -28.44 29.76
N ARG A 795 -17.99 -28.94 29.01
CA ARG A 795 -17.18 -28.11 28.11
C ARG A 795 -18.01 -27.44 27.03
N PHE A 796 -19.04 -28.10 26.51
CA PHE A 796 -19.93 -27.50 25.52
C PHE A 796 -20.64 -26.25 26.09
N PHE A 797 -21.21 -26.36 27.29
CA PHE A 797 -21.91 -25.24 27.92
C PHE A 797 -20.95 -24.11 28.34
N ARG A 798 -19.76 -24.47 28.82
CA ARG A 798 -18.68 -23.51 29.08
C ARG A 798 -18.35 -22.70 27.83
N ASP A 799 -18.16 -23.38 26.70
CA ASP A 799 -17.78 -22.73 25.44
C ASP A 799 -18.93 -21.91 24.83
N ILE A 800 -20.19 -22.30 25.07
CA ILE A 800 -21.38 -21.48 24.80
C ILE A 800 -21.36 -20.19 25.63
N ILE A 801 -21.18 -20.29 26.95
CA ILE A 801 -21.11 -19.11 27.84
C ILE A 801 -20.01 -18.17 27.35
N LEU A 802 -18.81 -18.70 27.07
CA LEU A 802 -17.67 -17.91 26.58
C LEU A 802 -17.92 -17.28 25.20
N THR A 803 -18.58 -18.01 24.30
CA THR A 803 -18.94 -17.48 22.98
C THR A 803 -19.79 -16.23 23.09
N PHE A 804 -20.85 -16.28 23.90
CA PHE A 804 -21.80 -15.18 24.00
C PHE A 804 -21.33 -14.06 24.92
N ILE A 805 -20.60 -14.34 26.01
CA ILE A 805 -20.15 -13.28 26.92
C ILE A 805 -19.08 -12.40 26.28
N VAL A 806 -18.10 -12.99 25.59
CA VAL A 806 -17.05 -12.23 24.89
C VAL A 806 -17.65 -11.42 23.74
N ALA A 807 -18.61 -11.99 23.01
CA ALA A 807 -19.29 -11.29 21.93
C ALA A 807 -20.19 -10.16 22.46
N GLY A 808 -21.01 -10.40 23.47
CA GLY A 808 -22.03 -9.47 23.96
C GLY A 808 -21.52 -8.38 24.92
N ARG A 809 -20.44 -8.64 25.67
CA ARG A 809 -19.86 -7.66 26.61
C ARG A 809 -18.95 -6.67 25.89
N ASP A 810 -17.79 -7.14 25.44
CA ASP A 810 -16.68 -6.26 25.07
C ASP A 810 -16.99 -5.45 23.81
N THR A 811 -17.68 -6.06 22.83
CA THR A 811 -17.97 -5.37 21.56
C THR A 811 -19.00 -4.26 21.72
N ILE A 812 -20.06 -4.50 22.50
CA ILE A 812 -21.13 -3.53 22.76
C ILE A 812 -20.60 -2.40 23.64
N ALA A 813 -19.84 -2.72 24.70
CA ALA A 813 -19.25 -1.71 25.58
C ALA A 813 -18.34 -0.75 24.81
N SER A 814 -17.47 -1.29 23.94
CA SER A 814 -16.58 -0.48 23.10
C SER A 814 -17.37 0.41 22.14
N ALA A 815 -18.38 -0.13 21.44
CA ALA A 815 -19.21 0.65 20.52
C ALA A 815 -19.96 1.80 21.22
N LEU A 816 -20.55 1.54 22.40
CA LEU A 816 -21.23 2.56 23.19
C LEU A 816 -20.26 3.64 23.68
N THR A 817 -19.10 3.24 24.18
CA THR A 817 -18.07 4.18 24.66
C THR A 817 -17.66 5.16 23.57
N TRP A 818 -17.32 4.65 22.39
CA TRP A 818 -16.96 5.50 21.25
C TRP A 818 -18.13 6.33 20.73
N PHE A 819 -19.36 5.80 20.76
CA PHE A 819 -20.55 6.54 20.35
C PHE A 819 -20.79 7.76 21.25
N PHE A 820 -20.76 7.57 22.57
CA PHE A 820 -20.94 8.67 23.52
C PHE A 820 -19.79 9.66 23.50
N TRP A 821 -18.54 9.21 23.29
CA TRP A 821 -17.40 10.09 23.09
C TRP A 821 -17.56 10.96 21.82
N LEU A 822 -17.99 10.36 20.70
CA LEU A 822 -18.27 11.13 19.47
C LEU A 822 -19.47 12.08 19.65
N MET A 823 -20.48 11.70 20.44
CA MET A 823 -21.60 12.59 20.78
C MET A 823 -21.15 13.81 21.58
N SER A 824 -20.25 13.65 22.55
CA SER A 824 -19.76 14.77 23.36
C SER A 824 -18.98 15.79 22.52
N GLU A 825 -18.25 15.32 21.51
CA GLU A 825 -17.54 16.18 20.56
C GLU A 825 -18.45 16.79 19.47
N ASN A 826 -19.69 16.31 19.32
CA ASN A 826 -20.60 16.73 18.26
C ASN A 826 -22.00 17.15 18.75
N PRO A 827 -22.16 18.30 19.45
CA PRO A 827 -23.46 18.74 20.00
C PRO A 827 -24.59 18.89 18.97
N LYS A 828 -24.23 19.22 17.70
CA LYS A 828 -25.18 19.31 16.59
C LYS A 828 -25.83 17.94 16.29
N MET A 829 -25.06 16.86 16.37
CA MET A 829 -25.55 15.51 16.17
C MET A 829 -26.51 15.10 17.30
N VAL A 830 -26.18 15.43 18.55
CA VAL A 830 -27.09 15.22 19.70
C VAL A 830 -28.44 15.90 19.48
N THR A 831 -28.43 17.14 18.96
CA THR A 831 -29.65 17.88 18.66
C THR A 831 -30.49 17.19 17.58
N LYS A 832 -29.85 16.70 16.50
CA LYS A 832 -30.53 15.96 15.43
C LYS A 832 -31.12 14.65 15.92
N ILE A 833 -30.37 13.86 16.70
CA ILE A 833 -30.85 12.60 17.29
C ILE A 833 -32.06 12.86 18.19
N ARG A 834 -31.99 13.87 19.07
CA ARG A 834 -33.13 14.25 19.93
C ARG A 834 -34.36 14.67 19.12
N GLN A 835 -34.15 15.42 18.04
CA GLN A 835 -35.24 15.84 17.15
C GLN A 835 -35.85 14.65 16.41
N GLU A 836 -35.04 13.70 15.94
CA GLU A 836 -35.49 12.47 15.29
C GLU A 836 -36.32 11.61 16.26
N ILE A 837 -35.82 11.41 17.48
CA ILE A 837 -36.54 10.68 18.54
C ILE A 837 -37.88 11.37 18.82
N LYS A 838 -37.90 12.69 19.03
CA LYS A 838 -39.13 13.45 19.31
C LYS A 838 -40.15 13.39 18.15
N THR A 839 -39.67 13.36 16.91
CA THR A 839 -40.53 13.33 15.71
C THR A 839 -41.18 11.97 15.52
N ASN A 840 -40.44 10.90 15.80
CA ASN A 840 -40.90 9.52 15.62
C ASN A 840 -41.54 8.91 16.87
N LEU A 841 -41.42 9.57 18.04
CA LEU A 841 -42.00 9.08 19.29
C LEU A 841 -43.52 8.92 19.09
N PRO A 842 -44.09 7.74 19.37
CA PRO A 842 -45.53 7.56 19.30
C PRO A 842 -46.21 8.52 20.26
N ARG A 843 -47.21 9.28 19.78
CA ARG A 843 -48.08 10.11 20.62
C ARG A 843 -49.06 9.19 21.34
N THR A 844 -48.61 8.48 22.38
CA THR A 844 -49.55 7.81 23.28
C THR A 844 -50.16 8.87 24.20
N GLY A 845 -51.47 9.07 24.06
CA GLY A 845 -52.26 9.77 25.06
C GLY A 845 -52.37 8.89 26.30
N SER A 846 -52.00 9.44 27.46
CA SER A 846 -51.90 8.79 28.77
C SER A 846 -50.58 8.02 29.01
N GLY A 847 -49.90 8.42 30.08
CA GLY A 847 -48.62 7.84 30.49
C GLY A 847 -48.77 6.41 30.99
N GLN A 848 -47.70 5.64 30.82
CA GLN A 848 -47.49 4.28 31.33
C GLN A 848 -48.20 3.11 30.61
N GLU A 849 -48.47 3.18 29.30
CA GLU A 849 -48.69 1.92 28.56
C GLU A 849 -47.36 1.32 28.05
N MET A 850 -47.16 0.06 28.41
CA MET A 850 -46.00 -0.76 28.15
C MET A 850 -45.88 -1.02 26.64
N PHE A 851 -44.89 -0.40 25.98
CA PHE A 851 -44.55 -0.73 24.59
C PHE A 851 -44.41 -2.25 24.43
N SER A 852 -45.14 -2.86 23.49
CA SER A 852 -44.86 -4.24 23.11
C SER A 852 -43.50 -4.32 22.41
N SER A 853 -42.86 -5.50 22.39
CA SER A 853 -41.58 -5.69 21.69
C SER A 853 -41.66 -5.33 20.20
N THR A 854 -42.81 -5.55 19.58
CA THR A 854 -43.10 -5.18 18.19
C THR A 854 -43.14 -3.66 17.99
N ASP A 855 -43.79 -2.93 18.90
CA ASP A 855 -43.89 -1.46 18.82
C ASP A 855 -42.51 -0.78 18.97
N ILE A 856 -41.65 -1.34 19.82
CA ILE A 856 -40.27 -0.85 19.98
C ILE A 856 -39.47 -1.08 18.70
N LYS A 857 -39.56 -2.27 18.10
CA LYS A 857 -38.81 -2.59 16.85
C LYS A 857 -39.23 -1.66 15.72
N GLU A 858 -40.53 -1.42 15.54
CA GLU A 858 -41.02 -0.45 14.55
C GLU A 858 -40.57 0.98 14.83
N PHE A 859 -40.55 1.40 16.10
CA PHE A 859 -40.05 2.71 16.49
C PHE A 859 -38.55 2.86 16.19
N LEU A 860 -37.73 1.88 16.59
CA LEU A 860 -36.27 1.88 16.35
C LEU A 860 -35.95 1.92 14.85
N ASN A 861 -36.71 1.21 14.01
CA ASN A 861 -36.55 1.23 12.55
C ASN A 861 -36.76 2.62 11.92
N LYS A 862 -37.43 3.55 12.61
CA LYS A 862 -37.65 4.93 12.14
C LYS A 862 -36.50 5.88 12.53
N LEU A 863 -35.57 5.46 13.40
CA LEU A 863 -34.46 6.28 13.88
C LEU A 863 -33.24 6.17 12.95
N VAL A 864 -33.41 6.59 11.70
CA VAL A 864 -32.43 6.42 10.61
C VAL A 864 -31.11 7.14 10.90
N TYR A 865 -31.18 8.38 11.40
CA TYR A 865 -30.01 9.18 11.71
C TYR A 865 -29.24 8.63 12.92
N LEU A 866 -29.94 8.16 13.96
CA LEU A 866 -29.32 7.46 15.07
C LEU A 866 -28.59 6.18 14.61
N HIS A 867 -29.22 5.36 13.76
CA HIS A 867 -28.58 4.19 13.18
C HIS A 867 -27.36 4.57 12.36
N GLY A 868 -27.47 5.61 11.51
CA GLY A 868 -26.35 6.14 10.75
C GLY A 868 -25.20 6.64 11.63
N ALA A 869 -25.50 7.25 12.78
CA ALA A 869 -24.48 7.69 13.72
C ALA A 869 -23.77 6.50 14.39
N LEU A 870 -24.50 5.43 14.74
CA LEU A 870 -23.91 4.20 15.26
C LEU A 870 -23.02 3.51 14.22
N SER A 871 -23.49 3.41 12.97
CA SER A 871 -22.70 2.84 11.86
C SER A 871 -21.44 3.67 11.58
N GLU A 872 -21.53 5.00 11.62
CA GLU A 872 -20.37 5.88 11.45
C GLU A 872 -19.38 5.75 12.61
N THR A 873 -19.88 5.59 13.83
CA THR A 873 -19.04 5.31 15.01
C THR A 873 -18.27 4.02 14.80
N MET A 874 -18.94 2.93 14.42
CA MET A 874 -18.27 1.63 14.22
C MET A 874 -17.41 1.60 12.97
N ARG A 875 -17.61 2.49 11.99
CA ARG A 875 -16.70 2.65 10.85
C ARG A 875 -15.36 3.21 11.29
N LEU A 876 -15.37 4.24 12.14
CA LEU A 876 -14.15 4.85 12.68
C LEU A 876 -13.59 4.06 13.86
N TYR A 877 -14.41 3.51 14.73
CA TYR A 877 -13.98 2.79 15.93
C TYR A 877 -14.64 1.42 15.98
N PRO A 878 -14.27 0.51 15.04
CA PRO A 878 -14.79 -0.84 15.05
C PRO A 878 -14.33 -1.55 16.33
N PRO A 879 -15.23 -2.20 17.08
CA PRO A 879 -14.85 -2.91 18.30
C PRO A 879 -13.79 -4.00 18.07
N ILE A 880 -13.79 -4.62 16.89
CA ILE A 880 -12.75 -5.55 16.46
C ILE A 880 -11.81 -4.84 15.45
N PRO A 881 -10.60 -4.43 15.85
CA PRO A 881 -9.74 -3.57 15.03
C PRO A 881 -9.03 -4.29 13.89
N PHE A 882 -8.87 -5.62 13.97
CA PHE A 882 -8.31 -6.46 12.91
C PHE A 882 -8.82 -7.91 12.95
N GLU A 883 -8.83 -8.55 11.79
CA GLU A 883 -9.19 -9.94 11.55
C GLU A 883 -7.98 -10.71 11.01
N ARG A 884 -7.74 -11.92 11.51
CA ARG A 884 -6.71 -12.83 10.99
C ARG A 884 -7.34 -14.01 10.25
N LYS A 885 -6.74 -14.37 9.11
CA LYS A 885 -7.05 -15.55 8.30
C LYS A 885 -5.76 -16.30 7.93
N LEU A 886 -5.91 -17.57 7.59
CA LEU A 886 -4.87 -18.45 7.10
C LEU A 886 -5.32 -19.05 5.77
N SER A 887 -4.49 -18.95 4.73
CA SER A 887 -4.76 -19.65 3.47
C SER A 887 -4.49 -21.16 3.61
N VAL A 888 -5.41 -22.00 3.15
CA VAL A 888 -5.23 -23.46 3.12
C VAL A 888 -4.45 -23.88 1.88
N LYS A 889 -4.79 -23.30 0.73
CA LYS A 889 -4.18 -23.51 -0.58
C LYS A 889 -3.63 -22.21 -1.13
N GLN A 890 -2.74 -22.33 -2.11
CA GLN A 890 -2.26 -21.18 -2.87
C GLN A 890 -3.44 -20.49 -3.57
N ASP A 891 -3.40 -19.17 -3.66
CA ASP A 891 -4.44 -18.36 -4.30
C ASP A 891 -3.85 -17.07 -4.90
N VAL A 892 -4.63 -16.38 -5.73
CA VAL A 892 -4.32 -15.05 -6.25
C VAL A 892 -5.48 -14.13 -5.91
N LEU A 893 -5.21 -13.08 -5.13
CA LEU A 893 -6.22 -12.10 -4.75
C LEU A 893 -6.62 -11.25 -5.96
N PRO A 894 -7.84 -10.65 -5.99
CA PRO A 894 -8.29 -9.72 -7.04
C PRO A 894 -7.31 -8.59 -7.36
N SER A 895 -6.57 -8.11 -6.35
CA SER A 895 -5.48 -7.14 -6.50
C SER A 895 -4.22 -7.66 -7.23
N GLY A 896 -4.17 -8.93 -7.61
CA GLY A 896 -3.02 -9.59 -8.27
C GLY A 896 -1.98 -10.18 -7.32
N HIS A 897 -2.13 -10.00 -6.00
CA HIS A 897 -1.20 -10.52 -5.01
C HIS A 897 -1.30 -12.05 -4.89
N LYS A 898 -0.16 -12.72 -5.01
CA LYS A 898 -0.06 -14.17 -4.83
C LYS A 898 -0.02 -14.51 -3.34
N ILE A 899 -0.84 -15.47 -2.95
CA ILE A 899 -0.90 -16.02 -1.61
C ILE A 899 -0.36 -17.44 -1.65
N GLU A 900 0.71 -17.72 -0.91
CA GLU A 900 1.17 -19.09 -0.73
C GLU A 900 0.25 -19.84 0.22
N ALA A 901 0.23 -21.17 0.15
CA ALA A 901 -0.47 -21.97 1.15
C ALA A 901 0.13 -21.73 2.55
N LYS A 902 -0.72 -21.67 3.58
CA LYS A 902 -0.36 -21.38 4.98
C LYS A 902 0.17 -19.96 5.21
N SER A 903 -0.19 -19.02 4.34
CA SER A 903 0.11 -17.59 4.55
C SER A 903 -0.89 -16.97 5.51
N ASN A 904 -0.40 -16.12 6.41
CA ASN A 904 -1.28 -15.31 7.26
C ASN A 904 -1.78 -14.11 6.49
N ILE A 905 -3.04 -13.78 6.72
CA ILE A 905 -3.70 -12.59 6.17
C ILE A 905 -4.28 -11.80 7.32
N ILE A 906 -4.05 -10.49 7.32
CA ILE A 906 -4.59 -9.55 8.29
C ILE A 906 -5.48 -8.55 7.54
N ILE A 907 -6.73 -8.42 7.98
CA ILE A 907 -7.66 -7.41 7.48
C ILE A 907 -7.91 -6.46 8.64
N PRO A 908 -7.46 -5.19 8.60
CA PRO A 908 -7.71 -4.23 9.68
C PRO A 908 -8.94 -3.33 9.39
N PRO A 909 -10.16 -3.64 9.89
CA PRO A 909 -11.33 -2.75 9.79
C PRO A 909 -11.05 -1.31 10.22
N TYR A 910 -10.22 -1.09 11.25
CA TYR A 910 -9.89 0.26 11.72
C TYR A 910 -9.23 1.12 10.63
N ALA A 911 -8.34 0.50 9.85
CA ALA A 911 -7.69 1.16 8.72
C ALA A 911 -8.63 1.23 7.51
N LEU A 912 -9.35 0.15 7.19
CA LEU A 912 -10.36 0.11 6.13
C LEU A 912 -11.37 1.26 6.25
N GLY A 913 -11.85 1.52 7.47
CA GLY A 913 -12.75 2.62 7.78
C GLY A 913 -12.19 3.98 7.37
N ARG A 914 -10.87 4.19 7.41
CA ARG A 914 -10.20 5.47 7.13
C ARG A 914 -9.56 5.57 5.74
N MET A 915 -9.74 4.57 4.88
CA MET A 915 -9.17 4.60 3.54
C MET A 915 -9.89 5.58 2.64
N ARG A 916 -9.19 6.63 2.16
CA ARG A 916 -9.76 7.60 1.22
C ARG A 916 -10.24 6.95 -0.08
N ALA A 917 -9.50 5.96 -0.57
CA ALA A 917 -9.89 5.18 -1.75
C ALA A 917 -11.22 4.43 -1.59
N VAL A 918 -11.68 4.20 -0.35
CA VAL A 918 -12.90 3.45 -0.04
C VAL A 918 -14.05 4.39 0.38
N TRP A 919 -13.75 5.42 1.17
CA TRP A 919 -14.76 6.29 1.81
C TRP A 919 -14.77 7.74 1.32
N GLY A 920 -13.86 8.12 0.41
CA GLY A 920 -13.69 9.48 -0.09
C GLY A 920 -12.67 10.31 0.71
N GLU A 921 -12.41 11.54 0.29
CA GLU A 921 -11.43 12.43 0.94
C GLU A 921 -11.79 12.74 2.40
N ASP A 922 -13.08 12.74 2.72
CA ASP A 922 -13.62 12.96 4.06
C ASP A 922 -13.63 11.68 4.94
N ALA A 923 -12.89 10.63 4.57
CA ALA A 923 -12.85 9.34 5.29
C ALA A 923 -12.50 9.46 6.79
N PHE A 924 -11.77 10.49 7.20
CA PHE A 924 -11.41 10.72 8.60
C PHE A 924 -12.47 11.50 9.39
N GLU A 925 -13.44 12.12 8.70
CA GLU A 925 -14.50 12.90 9.34
C GLU A 925 -15.60 11.98 9.85
N PHE A 926 -16.11 12.26 11.05
CA PHE A 926 -17.31 11.64 11.58
C PHE A 926 -18.55 12.29 10.97
N LYS A 927 -19.23 11.59 10.05
CA LYS A 927 -20.36 12.10 9.27
C LYS A 927 -21.48 11.07 9.17
N PRO A 928 -22.43 11.04 10.13
CA PRO A 928 -23.59 10.15 10.12
C PRO A 928 -24.42 10.24 8.82
N GLU A 929 -24.42 11.39 8.17
CA GLU A 929 -25.11 11.63 6.90
C GLU A 929 -24.64 10.71 5.76
N ARG A 930 -23.47 10.08 5.88
CA ARG A 930 -23.03 9.02 4.93
C ARG A 930 -24.05 7.88 4.86
N TRP A 931 -24.72 7.59 5.95
CA TRP A 931 -25.61 6.44 6.07
C TRP A 931 -27.06 6.78 5.73
N VAL A 932 -27.34 8.00 5.27
CA VAL A 932 -28.68 8.45 4.91
C VAL A 932 -28.78 8.58 3.39
N SER A 933 -29.79 7.93 2.79
CA SER A 933 -30.08 8.02 1.36
C SER A 933 -30.70 9.37 1.00
N GLU A 934 -30.75 9.71 -0.29
CA GLU A 934 -31.45 10.91 -0.78
C GLU A 934 -32.95 10.90 -0.44
N THR A 935 -33.54 9.70 -0.29
CA THR A 935 -34.93 9.51 0.13
C THR A 935 -35.14 9.59 1.65
N GLY A 936 -34.07 9.82 2.43
CA GLY A 936 -34.12 9.91 3.90
C GLY A 936 -34.13 8.56 4.63
N GLY A 937 -33.96 7.44 3.90
CA GLY A 937 -33.83 6.10 4.47
C GLY A 937 -32.38 5.73 4.78
N LEU A 938 -32.16 4.55 5.36
CA LEU A 938 -30.80 4.06 5.61
C LEU A 938 -30.13 3.62 4.30
N ARG A 939 -28.91 4.10 4.05
CA ARG A 939 -28.06 3.68 2.94
C ARG A 939 -27.34 2.39 3.32
N HIS A 940 -27.58 1.33 2.56
CA HIS A 940 -26.87 0.06 2.72
C HIS A 940 -25.47 0.13 2.09
N GLU A 941 -24.45 -0.26 2.85
CA GLU A 941 -23.08 -0.43 2.39
C GLU A 941 -22.71 -1.91 2.36
N PRO A 942 -21.99 -2.40 1.33
CA PRO A 942 -21.56 -3.80 1.32
C PRO A 942 -20.70 -4.15 2.55
N SER A 943 -20.89 -5.33 3.15
CA SER A 943 -20.18 -5.73 4.37
C SER A 943 -18.65 -5.82 4.21
N PHE A 944 -18.15 -6.07 3.00
CA PHE A 944 -16.72 -6.05 2.70
C PHE A 944 -16.13 -4.62 2.57
N LYS A 945 -16.99 -3.59 2.53
CA LYS A 945 -16.63 -2.18 2.68
C LYS A 945 -16.83 -1.69 4.11
N PHE A 946 -17.92 -2.10 4.77
CA PHE A 946 -18.19 -1.85 6.19
C PHE A 946 -18.15 -3.14 7.02
N LEU A 947 -16.95 -3.46 7.54
CA LEU A 947 -16.66 -4.77 8.13
C LEU A 947 -16.90 -4.86 9.65
N ALA A 948 -17.68 -3.94 10.24
CA ALA A 948 -17.92 -3.91 11.69
C ALA A 948 -18.57 -5.21 12.22
N PHE A 949 -19.40 -5.85 11.40
CA PHE A 949 -20.07 -7.12 11.72
C PHE A 949 -19.49 -8.31 10.93
N ASN A 950 -18.26 -8.19 10.41
CA ASN A 950 -17.65 -9.16 9.50
C ASN A 950 -18.45 -9.34 8.19
N ALA A 951 -18.08 -10.31 7.35
CA ALA A 951 -18.76 -10.60 6.09
C ALA A 951 -18.75 -12.09 5.73
N GLY A 952 -19.63 -12.48 4.80
CA GLY A 952 -19.73 -13.83 4.27
C GLY A 952 -20.28 -14.84 5.29
N PRO A 953 -19.92 -16.13 5.19
CA PRO A 953 -20.47 -17.16 6.08
C PRO A 953 -20.23 -16.95 7.58
N ARG A 954 -19.25 -16.10 7.94
CA ARG A 954 -18.88 -15.74 9.32
C ARG A 954 -19.38 -14.35 9.75
N THR A 955 -20.37 -13.77 9.07
CA THR A 955 -21.07 -12.56 9.55
C THR A 955 -21.54 -12.73 10.99
N CYS A 956 -21.49 -11.67 11.79
CA CYS A 956 -21.89 -11.70 13.19
C CYS A 956 -23.33 -12.20 13.36
N ILE A 957 -23.56 -13.15 14.28
CA ILE A 957 -24.90 -13.68 14.62
C ILE A 957 -25.76 -12.58 15.27
N GLY A 958 -25.15 -11.63 15.96
CA GLY A 958 -25.82 -10.49 16.55
C GLY A 958 -26.09 -9.33 15.58
N ASN A 959 -25.87 -9.50 14.27
CA ASN A 959 -26.12 -8.45 13.30
C ASN A 959 -27.63 -8.27 13.06
N PRO A 960 -28.22 -7.10 13.38
CA PRO A 960 -29.65 -6.86 13.20
C PRO A 960 -30.10 -6.81 11.73
N GLU A 961 -29.18 -6.67 10.77
CA GLU A 961 -29.49 -6.58 9.33
C GLU A 961 -29.54 -7.96 8.62
N GLU A 962 -29.16 -9.05 9.30
CA GLU A 962 -29.19 -10.41 8.71
C GLU A 962 -30.64 -10.97 8.56
N ASP A 963 -31.63 -10.29 9.15
CA ASP A 963 -33.07 -10.61 9.10
C ASP A 963 -33.81 -10.04 7.86
N LYS A 964 -33.11 -9.51 6.85
CA LYS A 964 -33.70 -8.95 5.61
C LYS A 964 -33.41 -9.76 4.35
#